data_AF-A0A1F9AH80-F1
#
_entry.id   AF-A0A1F9AH80-F1
#
_cell.length_a   1.000
_cell.length_b   1.000
_cell.length_c   1.000
_cell.angle_alpha   90.00
_cell.angle_beta   90.00
_cell.angle_gamma   90.00
#
_symmetry.space_group_name_H-M   'P 1'
#
loop_
_entity.id
_entity.type
_entity.pdbx_description
1 polymer ?
#
loop_
_entity_poly.entity_id
_entity_poly.type
_entity_poly.pdbx_seq_one_letter_code
_entity_poly.pdbx_strand_id
1 'polypeptide(L)'
;MSTAQIPFDEEQVRKHFRLVHRPQLGVTPLVVITPYGIYNGFFNDEDALVTYCRSHHGDGIFYVACNPYLQEVFNSAPNQLGCVKRGGKDKVAAITTVFLDIDPVRPKGIPATQEENKLAIAKARELTRLSLFQESTIATSGNGAYVIIPVEFTEDLDTREKQIEALVKKIRREHFSGQDKLDLDSVHDRAHLMALMGCLKTKGTASAERPYRLARFLSEPKSNPCQNFMEEVRRQSIGSSRPSARGPKPGKKLGRPRISPRQRASALCAGCRQVFENPPRYEDRSDFDLLFTAALIDHGFTEKQVFDLLADLDQRRPEVPGKSPRKFTARSEENQRAYVSALYRDADPNYDYCHWIWKLLGSKACKEGCPHHSANLSSGKYKLTRAPNVKSDRKVTLEQARSALATDLKARRERLLAEKSVLIVKGLPGLGKTHLACQEFKDLRLFYCIGLREELPMIQSDLGGGVALQLKDNLCRFRQDLRDFRNQGYPEREMELCRSCNRAQCDYFQQFDTRQSWIGTTKYLTTSLELKNFDLIVIDEDPLRDLLDKTEVDHDQIRAFRRFLETYHLRTAEAGQLLTGLEDLMDAYRETGRKDEEMNLLTRLFQCLENPQALIQRYHESPEFQQAVQLAENLPARLLPPKSIFTLIHRLYEEATRARANSLLGLELVRGSCKIVIRRFQDLDRLRDFPVLILDSSADQMIYEQIFPGRSIEILDYEIEVRAQVVQITNFPLGVYGLQSKKTLQRVMEFIQEHQEGRVGIICRKQFEVELERNFHGAMVKHYGNVRGSREFEDCDSLFLVGGAFLPPLEPWKIAQTVFYDQPKVSRDKIMRGRDYGMAKHNQRIYGLWEHKDERVRAISQWAQEQEIMQAGYRIRPLQHPKKIFILTNIPVPGLPPEKLLKLTKNETFERYQKTVEKLISEEKDVNNHSVSKILGITPRQGRKYKNRLPVALFRKRKNSASA
;
A
#
# COMPACT_ATOMS: atom_id res chain seq x y z
N MET A 1 -12.10 -10.56 31.53
CA MET A 1 -13.46 -10.91 31.01
C MET A 1 -13.40 -10.85 29.50
N SER A 2 -13.67 -11.96 28.82
CA SER A 2 -13.71 -11.98 27.35
C SER A 2 -14.89 -11.14 26.87
N THR A 3 -14.75 -10.51 25.71
CA THR A 3 -15.81 -9.76 25.00
C THR A 3 -17.07 -10.59 24.71
N ALA A 4 -17.01 -11.91 24.89
CA ALA A 4 -18.06 -12.88 24.58
C ALA A 4 -19.24 -12.93 25.57
N GLN A 5 -19.33 -12.04 26.57
CA GLN A 5 -20.37 -12.08 27.62
C GLN A 5 -21.35 -10.90 27.63
N ILE A 6 -21.23 -9.90 26.75
CA ILE A 6 -22.16 -8.74 26.73
C ILE A 6 -23.17 -8.93 25.59
N PRO A 7 -24.44 -9.28 25.89
CA PRO A 7 -25.43 -9.59 24.87
C PRO A 7 -25.81 -8.35 24.04
N PHE A 8 -26.15 -8.59 22.78
CA PHE A 8 -26.77 -7.59 21.90
C PHE A 8 -28.15 -7.19 22.46
N ASP A 9 -28.46 -5.90 22.48
CA ASP A 9 -29.75 -5.39 22.95
C ASP A 9 -30.55 -4.85 21.77
N GLU A 10 -31.43 -5.70 21.25
CA GLU A 10 -32.28 -5.41 20.09
C GLU A 10 -33.25 -4.26 20.33
N GLU A 11 -33.86 -4.18 21.51
CA GLU A 11 -34.87 -3.17 21.82
C GLU A 11 -34.26 -1.77 21.74
N GLN A 12 -33.04 -1.62 22.23
CA GLN A 12 -32.28 -0.37 22.15
C GLN A 12 -31.97 0.03 20.70
N VAL A 13 -31.62 -0.93 19.83
CA VAL A 13 -31.37 -0.69 18.40
C VAL A 13 -32.64 -0.19 17.72
N ARG A 14 -33.77 -0.86 17.97
CA ARG A 14 -35.09 -0.48 17.43
C ARG A 14 -35.51 0.92 17.88
N LYS A 15 -35.39 1.20 19.19
CA LYS A 15 -35.65 2.52 19.77
C LYS A 15 -34.80 3.60 19.11
N HIS A 16 -33.52 3.34 18.86
CA HIS A 16 -32.63 4.32 18.24
C HIS A 16 -32.95 4.55 16.78
N PHE A 17 -33.24 3.48 16.03
CA PHE A 17 -33.65 3.61 14.62
C PHE A 17 -34.90 4.46 14.49
N ARG A 18 -35.95 4.21 15.30
CA ARG A 18 -37.18 5.02 15.31
C ARG A 18 -36.93 6.48 15.69
N LEU A 19 -35.96 6.75 16.57
CA LEU A 19 -35.60 8.11 16.96
C LEU A 19 -35.03 8.92 15.78
N VAL A 20 -34.11 8.35 14.99
CA VAL A 20 -33.39 9.06 13.92
C VAL A 20 -33.97 8.85 12.51
N HIS A 21 -34.72 7.78 12.28
CA HIS A 21 -35.32 7.52 10.98
C HIS A 21 -36.56 8.40 10.76
N ARG A 22 -36.60 9.04 9.58
CA ARG A 22 -37.71 9.91 9.14
C ARG A 22 -38.08 9.54 7.72
N PRO A 23 -39.03 8.60 7.52
CA PRO A 23 -39.37 8.09 6.19
C PRO A 23 -39.75 9.18 5.18
N GLN A 24 -40.33 10.29 5.64
CA GLN A 24 -40.73 11.41 4.78
C GLN A 24 -39.54 12.26 4.30
N LEU A 25 -38.39 12.19 4.98
CA LEU A 25 -37.21 13.02 4.72
C LEU A 25 -36.07 12.21 4.06
N GLY A 26 -36.01 10.90 4.31
CA GLY A 26 -35.11 10.00 3.61
C GLY A 26 -34.69 8.78 4.43
N VAL A 27 -33.44 8.35 4.27
CA VAL A 27 -32.90 7.09 4.80
C VAL A 27 -31.89 7.30 5.92
N THR A 28 -31.66 6.26 6.72
CA THR A 28 -30.76 6.30 7.88
C THR A 28 -29.43 5.63 7.57
N PRO A 29 -28.31 6.37 7.48
CA PRO A 29 -27.00 5.76 7.33
C PRO A 29 -26.55 5.01 8.59
N LEU A 30 -26.06 3.79 8.38
CA LEU A 30 -25.30 2.99 9.35
C LEU A 30 -23.83 2.92 8.90
N VAL A 31 -22.91 3.11 9.84
CA VAL A 31 -21.47 3.06 9.62
C VAL A 31 -20.85 2.10 10.63
N VAL A 32 -20.11 1.12 10.14
CA VAL A 32 -19.43 0.14 10.98
C VAL A 32 -17.94 0.22 10.74
N ILE A 33 -17.18 0.40 11.82
CA ILE A 33 -15.72 0.43 11.80
C ILE A 33 -15.22 -0.87 12.40
N THR A 34 -14.54 -1.69 11.60
CA THR A 34 -13.90 -2.93 12.02
C THR A 34 -12.38 -2.81 11.87
N PRO A 35 -11.57 -3.75 12.40
CA PRO A 35 -10.13 -3.80 12.14
C PRO A 35 -9.77 -3.89 10.64
N TYR A 36 -10.72 -4.37 9.82
CA TYR A 36 -10.54 -4.62 8.39
C TYR A 36 -10.99 -3.47 7.49
N GLY A 37 -11.71 -2.47 8.02
CA GLY A 37 -12.18 -1.33 7.22
C GLY A 37 -13.40 -0.61 7.77
N ILE A 38 -13.89 0.35 6.98
CA ILE A 38 -15.10 1.13 7.28
C ILE A 38 -16.17 0.75 6.26
N TYR A 39 -17.31 0.28 6.74
CA TYR A 39 -18.46 -0.12 5.94
C TYR A 39 -19.60 0.86 6.17
N ASN A 40 -20.32 1.20 5.10
CA ASN A 40 -21.46 2.13 5.16
C ASN A 40 -22.67 1.49 4.47
N GLY A 41 -23.86 1.82 4.94
CA GLY A 41 -25.11 1.38 4.33
C GLY A 41 -26.25 2.30 4.70
N PHE A 42 -27.37 2.18 4.00
CA PHE A 42 -28.50 3.08 4.12
C PHE A 42 -29.76 2.29 4.38
N PHE A 43 -30.40 2.54 5.52
CA PHE A 43 -31.51 1.75 6.03
C PHE A 43 -32.80 2.55 6.04
N ASN A 44 -33.85 1.95 5.48
CA ASN A 44 -35.24 2.39 5.65
C ASN A 44 -36.13 1.27 6.25
N ASP A 45 -35.53 0.11 6.54
CA ASP A 45 -36.17 -1.04 7.15
C ASP A 45 -35.54 -1.31 8.52
N GLU A 46 -36.39 -1.31 9.55
CA GLU A 46 -35.98 -1.51 10.95
C GLU A 46 -35.45 -2.94 11.18
N ASP A 47 -36.12 -3.95 10.63
CA ASP A 47 -35.77 -5.35 10.83
C ASP A 47 -34.47 -5.72 10.12
N ALA A 48 -34.23 -5.14 8.94
CA ALA A 48 -32.96 -5.31 8.23
C ALA A 48 -31.78 -4.73 9.02
N LEU A 49 -31.94 -3.55 9.63
CA LEU A 49 -30.91 -2.95 10.47
C LEU A 49 -30.63 -3.80 11.71
N VAL A 50 -31.67 -4.25 12.40
CA VAL A 50 -31.56 -5.10 13.59
C VAL A 50 -30.87 -6.42 13.26
N THR A 51 -31.31 -7.09 12.18
CA THR A 51 -30.74 -8.35 11.72
C THR A 51 -29.26 -8.19 11.44
N TYR A 52 -28.87 -7.13 10.71
CA TYR A 52 -27.47 -6.85 10.43
C TYR A 52 -26.65 -6.64 11.71
N CYS A 53 -27.14 -5.81 12.63
CA CYS A 53 -26.41 -5.49 13.87
C CYS A 53 -26.28 -6.72 14.77
N ARG A 54 -27.31 -7.57 14.85
CA ARG A 54 -27.28 -8.83 15.62
C ARG A 54 -26.22 -9.78 15.08
N SER A 55 -26.21 -10.00 13.76
CA SER A 55 -25.28 -10.94 13.12
C SER A 55 -23.81 -10.54 13.20
N HIS A 56 -23.52 -9.26 13.46
CA HIS A 56 -22.17 -8.71 13.49
C HIS A 56 -21.82 -8.04 14.84
N HIS A 57 -22.59 -8.33 15.89
CA HIS A 57 -22.38 -7.75 17.21
C HIS A 57 -21.02 -8.18 17.77
N GLY A 58 -20.15 -7.21 18.02
CA GLY A 58 -18.77 -7.45 18.51
C GLY A 58 -17.69 -7.38 17.43
N ASP A 59 -18.05 -7.45 16.14
CA ASP A 59 -17.09 -7.41 15.01
C ASP A 59 -16.45 -6.02 14.79
N GLY A 60 -17.02 -4.99 15.40
CA GLY A 60 -16.58 -3.61 15.27
C GLY A 60 -17.44 -2.63 16.04
N ILE A 61 -17.28 -1.35 15.74
CA ILE A 61 -18.03 -0.27 16.37
C ILE A 61 -19.11 0.21 15.41
N PHE A 62 -20.37 0.13 15.87
CA PHE A 62 -21.54 0.56 15.12
C PHE A 62 -21.87 2.02 15.43
N TYR A 63 -22.05 2.78 14.36
CA TYR A 63 -22.46 4.17 14.40
C TYR A 63 -23.65 4.40 13.49
N VAL A 64 -24.57 5.25 13.91
CA VAL A 64 -25.72 5.68 13.12
C VAL A 64 -25.63 7.19 12.89
N ALA A 65 -26.04 7.66 11.71
CA ALA A 65 -26.17 9.08 11.49
C ALA A 65 -27.31 9.66 12.33
N CYS A 66 -27.08 10.85 12.89
CA CYS A 66 -28.07 11.51 13.75
C CYS A 66 -29.26 12.05 12.95
N ASN A 67 -29.06 12.27 11.65
CA ASN A 67 -29.98 12.97 10.78
C ASN A 67 -30.24 12.15 9.50
N PRO A 68 -31.46 12.22 8.91
CA PRO A 68 -31.81 11.50 7.71
C PRO A 68 -31.02 12.00 6.49
N TYR A 69 -30.62 11.08 5.62
CA TYR A 69 -29.95 11.38 4.36
C TYR A 69 -30.94 11.30 3.20
N LEU A 70 -30.73 12.10 2.15
CA LEU A 70 -31.58 12.15 0.96
C LEU A 70 -31.83 10.76 0.39
N GLN A 71 -33.07 10.47 -0.04
CA GLN A 71 -33.48 9.15 -0.55
C GLN A 71 -32.57 8.60 -1.67
N GLU A 72 -31.97 9.48 -2.47
CA GLU A 72 -31.05 9.15 -3.57
C GLU A 72 -29.86 8.27 -3.15
N VAL A 73 -29.39 8.36 -1.91
CA VAL A 73 -28.23 7.57 -1.47
C VAL A 73 -28.57 6.10 -1.22
N PHE A 74 -29.86 5.78 -1.02
CA PHE A 74 -30.33 4.44 -0.66
C PHE A 74 -29.88 3.36 -1.63
N ASN A 75 -29.96 3.64 -2.94
CA ASN A 75 -29.62 2.69 -4.01
C ASN A 75 -28.15 2.22 -3.99
N SER A 76 -27.26 2.93 -3.28
CA SER A 76 -25.85 2.54 -3.20
C SER A 76 -25.64 1.30 -2.31
N ALA A 77 -26.44 1.16 -1.26
CA ALA A 77 -26.35 0.04 -0.32
C ALA A 77 -27.68 -0.07 0.47
N PRO A 78 -28.75 -0.57 -0.17
CA PRO A 78 -30.09 -0.58 0.41
C PRO A 78 -30.22 -1.68 1.47
N ASN A 79 -30.51 -1.29 2.72
CA ASN A 79 -30.73 -2.20 3.86
C ASN A 79 -29.60 -3.22 4.11
N GLN A 80 -28.37 -2.85 3.73
CA GLN A 80 -27.17 -3.66 3.92
C GLN A 80 -25.93 -2.75 4.00
N LEU A 81 -24.85 -3.24 4.58
CA LEU A 81 -23.56 -2.53 4.53
C LEU A 81 -22.74 -2.96 3.31
N GLY A 82 -22.02 -1.99 2.74
CA GLY A 82 -21.03 -2.23 1.69
C GLY A 82 -19.87 -1.25 1.78
N CYS A 83 -18.87 -1.43 0.92
CA CYS A 83 -17.76 -0.48 0.75
C CYS A 83 -18.18 0.73 -0.08
N VAL A 84 -19.27 1.40 0.32
CA VAL A 84 -19.80 2.59 -0.35
C VAL A 84 -19.43 3.85 0.42
N LYS A 85 -19.43 4.99 -0.25
CA LYS A 85 -19.23 6.27 0.44
C LYS A 85 -20.45 6.58 1.29
N ARG A 86 -20.22 6.98 2.53
CA ARG A 86 -21.25 7.40 3.49
C ARG A 86 -22.17 8.54 2.99
N GLY A 87 -21.67 9.39 2.09
CA GLY A 87 -22.27 10.70 1.80
C GLY A 87 -21.70 11.78 2.74
N GLY A 88 -21.60 13.01 2.26
CA GLY A 88 -21.16 14.16 3.05
C GLY A 88 -22.33 14.93 3.65
N LYS A 89 -22.05 16.08 4.28
CA LYS A 89 -23.09 16.97 4.82
C LYS A 89 -24.10 17.49 3.77
N ASP A 90 -23.73 17.44 2.50
CA ASP A 90 -24.55 17.75 1.33
C ASP A 90 -25.64 16.70 1.06
N LYS A 91 -25.52 15.51 1.66
CA LYS A 91 -26.50 14.43 1.56
C LYS A 91 -27.44 14.34 2.75
N VAL A 92 -27.29 15.20 3.75
CA VAL A 92 -28.21 15.29 4.89
C VAL A 92 -29.45 16.08 4.48
N ALA A 93 -30.61 15.46 4.59
CA ALA A 93 -31.89 16.02 4.13
C ALA A 93 -32.43 17.11 5.08
N ALA A 94 -32.25 16.92 6.39
CA ALA A 94 -32.71 17.84 7.42
C ALA A 94 -31.88 17.64 8.70
N ILE A 95 -31.85 18.63 9.59
CA ILE A 95 -31.33 18.46 10.95
C ILE A 95 -32.53 18.13 11.85
N THR A 96 -32.66 16.86 12.22
CA THR A 96 -33.77 16.34 13.04
C THR A 96 -33.31 15.95 14.45
N THR A 97 -32.01 15.90 14.68
CA THR A 97 -31.44 15.57 15.98
C THR A 97 -30.10 16.28 16.17
N VAL A 98 -29.96 16.93 17.32
CA VAL A 98 -28.70 17.46 17.85
C VAL A 98 -28.37 16.68 19.11
N PHE A 99 -27.11 16.46 19.42
CA PHE A 99 -26.74 15.85 20.69
C PHE A 99 -25.47 16.48 21.27
N LEU A 100 -25.35 16.42 22.59
CA LEU A 100 -24.16 16.81 23.33
C LEU A 100 -23.37 15.55 23.71
N ASP A 101 -22.10 15.47 23.32
CA ASP A 101 -21.21 14.34 23.65
C ASP A 101 -20.31 14.69 24.85
N ILE A 102 -20.68 14.16 26.00
CA ILE A 102 -20.02 14.42 27.28
C ILE A 102 -19.10 13.25 27.57
N ASP A 103 -17.79 13.47 27.41
CA ASP A 103 -16.79 12.43 27.58
C ASP A 103 -15.90 12.72 28.80
N PRO A 104 -15.53 11.69 29.59
CA PRO A 104 -14.54 11.87 30.63
C PRO A 104 -13.16 12.13 30.04
N VAL A 105 -12.42 13.04 30.66
CA VAL A 105 -11.01 13.30 30.33
C VAL A 105 -10.20 12.07 30.72
N ARG A 106 -9.80 11.29 29.73
CA ARG A 106 -9.06 10.03 29.89
C ARG A 106 -7.97 9.88 28.82
N PRO A 107 -6.96 9.02 29.04
CA PRO A 107 -5.96 8.72 28.02
C PRO A 107 -6.57 8.25 26.70
N LYS A 108 -5.98 8.71 25.59
CA LYS A 108 -6.47 8.37 24.24
C LYS A 108 -6.34 6.87 24.00
N GLY A 109 -7.44 6.25 23.56
CA GLY A 109 -7.48 4.83 23.21
C GLY A 109 -7.67 3.87 24.39
N ILE A 110 -8.02 4.36 25.58
CA ILE A 110 -8.26 3.54 26.78
C ILE A 110 -9.69 3.76 27.29
N PRO A 111 -10.57 2.74 27.39
CA PRO A 111 -11.97 2.91 27.81
C PRO A 111 -12.16 3.62 29.17
N ALA A 112 -13.35 4.17 29.42
CA ALA A 112 -13.63 4.87 30.67
C ALA A 112 -13.77 3.87 31.84
N THR A 113 -13.29 4.25 33.03
CA THR A 113 -13.61 3.53 34.28
C THR A 113 -15.10 3.67 34.59
N GLN A 114 -15.58 2.86 35.55
CA GLN A 114 -16.96 2.96 36.00
C GLN A 114 -17.25 4.34 36.64
N GLU A 115 -16.31 4.90 37.39
CA GLU A 115 -16.46 6.21 38.02
C GLU A 115 -16.40 7.36 37.00
N GLU A 116 -15.47 7.29 36.03
CA GLU A 116 -15.42 8.24 34.91
C GLU A 116 -16.74 8.26 34.12
N ASN A 117 -17.31 7.09 33.83
CA ASN A 117 -18.59 6.99 33.12
C ASN A 117 -19.76 7.53 33.96
N LYS A 118 -19.81 7.25 35.27
CA LYS A 118 -20.83 7.80 36.18
C LYS A 118 -20.79 9.33 36.23
N LEU A 119 -19.60 9.94 36.24
CA LEU A 119 -19.44 11.39 36.22
C LEU A 119 -20.04 12.02 34.96
N ALA A 120 -19.78 11.43 33.79
CA ALA A 120 -20.35 11.90 32.53
C ALA A 120 -21.90 11.82 32.55
N ILE A 121 -22.46 10.71 33.04
CA ILE A 121 -23.92 10.52 33.18
C ILE A 121 -24.52 11.53 34.17
N ALA A 122 -23.84 11.79 35.29
CA ALA A 122 -24.30 12.77 36.27
C ALA A 122 -24.35 14.18 35.66
N LYS A 123 -23.34 14.55 34.86
CA LYS A 123 -23.33 15.84 34.17
C LYS A 123 -24.42 15.94 33.09
N ALA A 124 -24.70 14.87 32.37
CA ALA A 124 -25.83 14.82 31.44
C ALA A 124 -27.16 15.10 32.17
N ARG A 125 -27.39 14.43 33.31
CA ARG A 125 -28.58 14.66 34.15
C ARG A 125 -28.67 16.09 34.68
N GLU A 126 -27.55 16.68 35.07
CA GLU A 126 -27.48 18.09 35.49
C GLU A 126 -27.95 19.03 34.36
N LEU A 127 -27.42 18.85 33.14
CA LEU A 127 -27.82 19.66 31.98
C LEU A 127 -29.31 19.50 31.67
N THR A 128 -29.86 18.28 31.70
CA THR A 128 -31.28 18.04 31.40
C THR A 128 -32.27 18.73 32.33
N ARG A 129 -31.83 19.27 33.48
CA ARG A 129 -32.67 20.07 34.39
C ARG A 129 -32.89 21.51 33.90
N LEU A 130 -32.05 21.99 32.98
CA LEU A 130 -32.21 23.31 32.40
C LEU A 130 -33.39 23.31 31.42
N SER A 131 -34.15 24.41 31.38
CA SER A 131 -35.30 24.59 30.48
C SER A 131 -34.95 24.36 29.01
N LEU A 132 -33.68 24.60 28.64
CA LEU A 132 -33.11 24.39 27.31
C LEU A 132 -33.18 22.93 26.84
N PHE A 133 -33.25 21.95 27.74
CA PHE A 133 -33.13 20.51 27.44
C PHE A 133 -34.35 19.69 27.91
N GLN A 134 -35.50 20.33 28.18
CA GLN A 134 -36.69 19.65 28.74
C GLN A 134 -37.21 18.47 27.90
N GLU A 135 -37.02 18.49 26.57
CA GLU A 135 -37.41 17.41 25.65
C GLU A 135 -36.23 16.55 25.17
N SER A 136 -35.15 16.48 25.96
CA SER A 136 -33.98 15.67 25.63
C SER A 136 -34.03 14.26 26.23
N THR A 137 -33.27 13.35 25.62
CA THR A 137 -33.06 11.98 26.06
C THR A 137 -31.63 11.79 26.53
N ILE A 138 -31.45 11.12 27.67
CA ILE A 138 -30.14 10.77 28.19
C ILE A 138 -29.78 9.38 27.67
N ALA A 139 -28.57 9.23 27.13
CA ALA A 139 -28.01 7.95 26.75
C ALA A 139 -26.53 7.84 27.18
N THR A 140 -25.99 6.64 27.15
CA THR A 140 -24.55 6.40 27.28
C THR A 140 -23.98 5.95 25.95
N SER A 141 -22.80 6.48 25.60
CA SER A 141 -22.03 6.05 24.41
C SER A 141 -21.22 4.77 24.66
N GLY A 142 -21.28 4.26 25.89
CA GLY A 142 -20.45 3.19 26.45
C GLY A 142 -19.27 3.71 27.27
N ASN A 143 -18.70 4.87 26.90
CA ASN A 143 -17.60 5.51 27.64
C ASN A 143 -17.99 6.86 28.25
N GLY A 144 -18.85 7.63 27.58
CA GLY A 144 -19.38 8.91 28.03
C GLY A 144 -20.92 8.90 28.05
N ALA A 145 -21.51 10.10 28.02
CA ALA A 145 -22.95 10.29 28.01
C ALA A 145 -23.39 11.21 26.87
N TYR A 146 -24.58 10.94 26.33
CA TYR A 146 -25.25 11.80 25.37
C TYR A 146 -26.44 12.50 26.01
N VAL A 147 -26.62 13.77 25.67
CA VAL A 147 -27.91 14.47 25.78
C VAL A 147 -28.43 14.65 24.37
N ILE A 148 -29.40 13.83 23.96
CA ILE A 148 -29.96 13.78 22.61
C ILE A 148 -31.19 14.67 22.56
N ILE A 149 -31.22 15.60 21.61
CA ILE A 149 -32.18 16.70 21.55
C ILE A 149 -32.86 16.63 20.18
N PRO A 150 -34.12 16.15 20.12
CA PRO A 150 -34.90 16.18 18.90
C PRO A 150 -35.11 17.64 18.49
N VAL A 151 -34.91 17.93 17.20
CA VAL A 151 -35.13 19.25 16.60
C VAL A 151 -35.72 19.06 15.21
N GLU A 152 -36.10 20.13 14.53
CA GLU A 152 -36.51 20.04 13.13
C GLU A 152 -36.12 21.30 12.35
N PHE A 153 -35.10 21.17 11.52
CA PHE A 153 -34.71 22.18 10.55
C PHE A 153 -34.59 21.54 9.17
N THR A 154 -35.44 21.94 8.24
CA THR A 154 -35.48 21.45 6.86
C THR A 154 -34.88 22.43 5.86
N GLU A 155 -34.70 23.70 6.26
CA GLU A 155 -34.17 24.78 5.44
C GLU A 155 -32.97 25.47 6.11
N ASP A 156 -32.20 26.21 5.32
CA ASP A 156 -31.03 26.98 5.77
C ASP A 156 -30.03 26.18 6.62
N LEU A 157 -29.85 24.91 6.28
CA LEU A 157 -29.10 23.95 7.09
C LEU A 157 -27.65 24.39 7.39
N ASP A 158 -26.98 25.12 6.48
CA ASP A 158 -25.65 25.70 6.73
C ASP A 158 -25.67 26.81 7.81
N THR A 159 -26.71 27.64 7.82
CA THR A 159 -26.91 28.67 8.83
C THR A 159 -27.22 28.02 10.17
N ARG A 160 -28.12 27.02 10.19
CA ARG A 160 -28.50 26.28 11.41
C ARG A 160 -27.32 25.53 12.00
N GLU A 161 -26.49 24.87 11.19
CA GLU A 161 -25.26 24.20 11.64
C GLU A 161 -24.31 25.16 12.36
N LYS A 162 -24.09 26.37 11.82
CA LYS A 162 -23.25 27.40 12.47
C LYS A 162 -23.85 27.93 13.77
N GLN A 163 -25.17 28.08 13.82
CA GLN A 163 -25.87 28.51 15.03
C GLN A 163 -25.83 27.44 16.12
N ILE A 164 -25.98 26.17 15.75
CA ILE A 164 -25.78 25.03 16.65
C ILE A 164 -24.36 25.03 17.18
N GLU A 165 -23.34 25.21 16.32
CA GLU A 165 -21.94 25.32 16.73
C GLU A 165 -21.72 26.44 17.77
N ALA A 166 -22.30 27.62 17.53
CA ALA A 166 -22.21 28.75 18.45
C ALA A 166 -22.86 28.43 19.82
N LEU A 167 -24.03 27.79 19.82
CA LEU A 167 -24.73 27.39 21.04
C LEU A 167 -23.96 26.30 21.80
N VAL A 168 -23.44 25.28 21.14
CA VAL A 168 -22.62 24.23 21.76
C VAL A 168 -21.36 24.83 22.40
N LYS A 169 -20.70 25.78 21.73
CA LYS A 169 -19.56 26.52 22.30
C LYS A 169 -19.95 27.35 23.52
N LYS A 170 -21.14 27.97 23.51
CA LYS A 170 -21.69 28.70 24.66
C LYS A 170 -21.92 27.75 25.84
N ILE A 171 -22.60 26.64 25.62
CA ILE A 171 -22.84 25.59 26.63
C ILE A 171 -21.51 25.06 27.20
N ARG A 172 -20.52 24.79 26.35
CA ARG A 172 -19.18 24.36 26.80
C ARG A 172 -18.55 25.38 27.73
N ARG A 173 -18.58 26.67 27.38
CA ARG A 173 -18.03 27.74 28.22
C ARG A 173 -18.78 27.87 29.54
N GLU A 174 -20.10 27.79 29.53
CA GLU A 174 -20.92 28.05 30.72
C GLU A 174 -20.93 26.86 31.70
N HIS A 175 -20.91 25.62 31.19
CA HIS A 175 -21.13 24.44 32.03
C HIS A 175 -19.91 23.53 32.21
N PHE A 176 -18.84 23.71 31.42
CA PHE A 176 -17.64 22.86 31.45
C PHE A 176 -16.33 23.63 31.70
N SER A 177 -16.32 24.97 31.68
CA SER A 177 -15.12 25.75 32.01
C SER A 177 -14.67 25.46 33.45
N GLY A 178 -13.40 25.07 33.62
CA GLY A 178 -12.83 24.73 34.92
C GLY A 178 -13.11 23.30 35.41
N GLN A 179 -13.68 22.43 34.58
CA GLN A 179 -13.80 21.00 34.87
C GLN A 179 -12.61 20.23 34.31
N ASP A 180 -11.78 19.65 35.19
CA ASP A 180 -10.58 18.89 34.76
C ASP A 180 -10.89 17.41 34.45
N LYS A 181 -12.11 16.95 34.73
CA LYS A 181 -12.50 15.52 34.63
C LYS A 181 -13.46 15.20 33.50
N LEU A 182 -14.17 16.18 32.95
CA LEU A 182 -15.16 16.01 31.88
C LEU A 182 -14.92 17.07 30.81
N ASP A 183 -15.15 16.71 29.56
CA ASP A 183 -15.15 17.64 28.44
C ASP A 183 -16.41 17.47 27.60
N LEU A 184 -16.79 18.54 26.90
CA LEU A 184 -17.88 18.52 25.91
C LEU A 184 -17.25 18.53 24.52
N ASP A 185 -17.41 17.42 23.80
CA ASP A 185 -16.90 17.26 22.46
C ASP A 185 -17.62 18.21 21.49
N SER A 186 -16.88 18.73 20.51
CA SER A 186 -17.36 19.78 19.61
C SER A 186 -18.25 19.21 18.50
N VAL A 187 -19.35 18.57 18.86
CA VAL A 187 -20.33 17.97 17.95
C VAL A 187 -21.33 19.02 17.48
N HIS A 188 -21.29 19.36 16.19
CA HIS A 188 -22.18 20.38 15.60
C HIS A 188 -22.45 20.18 14.11
N ASP A 189 -21.64 19.39 13.39
CA ASP A 189 -21.89 19.13 11.98
C ASP A 189 -23.12 18.24 11.78
N ARG A 190 -23.98 18.58 10.81
CA ARG A 190 -25.23 17.83 10.58
C ARG A 190 -25.01 16.38 10.13
N ALA A 191 -23.80 16.07 9.66
CA ALA A 191 -23.38 14.73 9.25
C ALA A 191 -22.72 13.93 10.38
N HIS A 192 -22.84 14.34 11.64
CA HIS A 192 -22.19 13.64 12.74
C HIS A 192 -22.77 12.24 12.96
N LEU A 193 -22.00 11.38 13.62
CA LEU A 193 -22.36 10.00 13.97
C LEU A 193 -22.52 9.83 15.47
N MET A 194 -23.52 9.05 15.87
CA MET A 194 -23.70 8.57 17.23
C MET A 194 -23.39 7.09 17.31
N ALA A 195 -22.89 6.62 18.46
CA ALA A 195 -22.83 5.18 18.71
C ALA A 195 -24.25 4.59 18.65
N LEU A 196 -24.42 3.47 17.94
CA LEU A 196 -25.72 2.81 17.85
C LEU A 196 -26.08 2.18 19.21
N MET A 197 -27.11 2.71 19.88
CA MET A 197 -27.67 2.10 21.09
C MET A 197 -28.03 0.64 20.86
N GLY A 198 -27.67 -0.22 21.80
CA GLY A 198 -27.81 -1.67 21.75
C GLY A 198 -26.57 -2.42 21.25
N CYS A 199 -25.56 -1.71 20.75
CA CYS A 199 -24.31 -2.28 20.26
C CYS A 199 -23.11 -2.00 21.18
N LEU A 200 -22.09 -2.86 21.12
CA LEU A 200 -20.89 -2.78 21.96
C LEU A 200 -19.91 -1.69 21.49
N LYS A 201 -19.38 -0.89 22.43
CA LYS A 201 -18.36 0.13 22.14
C LYS A 201 -16.93 -0.42 22.33
N THR A 202 -16.39 -1.08 21.30
CA THR A 202 -15.06 -1.75 21.31
C THR A 202 -13.88 -0.82 21.00
N LYS A 203 -13.91 0.45 21.45
CA LYS A 203 -12.85 1.44 21.15
C LYS A 203 -11.74 1.40 22.20
N GLY A 204 -10.54 0.96 21.81
CA GLY A 204 -9.34 0.95 22.66
C GLY A 204 -8.97 -0.44 23.15
N THR A 205 -8.14 -0.55 24.20
CA THR A 205 -7.84 -1.83 24.86
C THR A 205 -8.59 -1.92 26.19
N ALA A 206 -9.50 -2.86 26.34
CA ALA A 206 -10.26 -3.06 27.58
C ALA A 206 -9.43 -3.74 28.67
N SER A 207 -9.74 -3.42 29.93
CA SER A 207 -9.26 -4.12 31.12
C SER A 207 -10.42 -4.37 32.09
N ALA A 208 -10.17 -5.09 33.19
CA ALA A 208 -11.20 -5.30 34.22
C ALA A 208 -11.72 -3.97 34.80
N GLU A 209 -10.85 -2.98 35.00
CA GLU A 209 -11.20 -1.67 35.52
C GLU A 209 -11.80 -0.72 34.46
N ARG A 210 -11.53 -0.99 33.18
CA ARG A 210 -11.93 -0.18 32.02
C ARG A 210 -12.57 -1.08 30.95
N PRO A 211 -13.76 -1.63 31.23
CA PRO A 211 -14.41 -2.59 30.34
C PRO A 211 -15.05 -1.90 29.13
N TYR A 212 -15.27 -2.67 28.06
CA TYR A 212 -16.23 -2.26 27.03
C TYR A 212 -17.66 -2.29 27.59
N ARG A 213 -18.52 -1.40 27.11
CA ARG A 213 -19.92 -1.30 27.48
C ARG A 213 -20.80 -1.13 26.26
N LEU A 214 -22.06 -1.53 26.37
CA LEU A 214 -23.08 -1.18 25.38
C LEU A 214 -23.33 0.32 25.40
N ALA A 215 -23.53 0.91 24.22
CA ALA A 215 -24.26 2.16 24.13
C ALA A 215 -25.75 1.85 24.42
N ARG A 216 -26.44 2.68 25.21
CA ARG A 216 -27.87 2.48 25.51
C ARG A 216 -28.55 3.77 25.97
N PHE A 217 -29.85 3.87 25.76
CA PHE A 217 -30.69 4.87 26.39
C PHE A 217 -30.75 4.66 27.91
N LEU A 218 -30.65 5.76 28.66
CA LEU A 218 -30.77 5.80 30.12
C LEU A 218 -32.09 6.43 30.59
N SER A 219 -32.80 7.10 29.68
CA SER A 219 -34.18 7.57 29.81
C SER A 219 -34.96 7.19 28.56
N GLU A 220 -36.28 7.23 28.62
CA GLU A 220 -37.10 6.93 27.44
C GLU A 220 -36.80 7.93 26.29
N PRO A 221 -36.65 7.45 25.03
CA PRO A 221 -36.44 8.32 23.88
C PRO A 221 -37.62 9.26 23.66
N LYS A 222 -37.33 10.55 23.57
CA LYS A 222 -38.28 11.60 23.22
C LYS A 222 -38.15 11.90 21.74
N SER A 223 -39.25 11.98 21.01
CA SER A 223 -39.27 12.26 19.56
C SER A 223 -39.78 13.65 19.22
N ASN A 224 -40.44 14.34 20.17
CA ASN A 224 -40.99 15.67 19.96
C ASN A 224 -39.87 16.72 19.87
N PRO A 225 -39.86 17.59 18.85
CA PRO A 225 -38.87 18.66 18.73
C PRO A 225 -38.83 19.59 19.94
N CYS A 226 -37.65 19.82 20.51
CA CYS A 226 -37.43 20.68 21.67
C CYS A 226 -37.49 22.16 21.27
N GLN A 227 -38.65 22.78 21.46
CA GLN A 227 -38.90 24.17 21.03
C GLN A 227 -37.93 25.17 21.66
N ASN A 228 -37.68 25.08 22.97
CA ASN A 228 -36.75 25.96 23.67
C ASN A 228 -35.33 25.90 23.08
N PHE A 229 -34.86 24.70 22.74
CA PHE A 229 -33.56 24.53 22.10
C PHE A 229 -33.53 25.15 20.71
N MET A 230 -34.56 24.91 19.91
CA MET A 230 -34.65 25.44 18.55
C MET A 230 -34.72 26.98 18.53
N GLU A 231 -35.47 27.59 19.45
CA GLU A 231 -35.50 29.04 19.62
C GLU A 231 -34.12 29.60 20.00
N GLU A 232 -33.42 28.98 20.94
CA GLU A 232 -32.09 29.43 21.34
C GLU A 232 -31.06 29.27 20.21
N VAL A 233 -31.17 28.22 19.38
CA VAL A 233 -30.37 28.09 18.14
C VAL A 233 -30.66 29.27 17.21
N ARG A 234 -31.93 29.60 16.96
CA ARG A 234 -32.30 30.72 16.08
C ARG A 234 -31.76 32.07 16.57
N ARG A 235 -31.60 32.25 17.88
CA ARG A 235 -31.06 33.47 18.52
C ARG A 235 -29.54 33.63 18.43
N GLN A 236 -28.78 32.59 18.08
CA GLN A 236 -27.33 32.71 17.98
C GLN A 236 -26.92 33.56 16.76
N SER A 237 -26.03 34.53 16.98
CA SER A 237 -25.48 35.38 15.93
C SER A 237 -24.26 34.75 15.24
N ILE A 238 -24.22 34.81 13.91
CA ILE A 238 -23.10 34.28 13.11
C ILE A 238 -22.09 35.42 12.92
N GLY A 239 -21.18 35.60 13.87
CA GLY A 239 -20.14 36.63 13.79
C GLY A 239 -19.20 36.43 12.59
N SER A 240 -18.89 37.52 11.86
CA SER A 240 -17.85 37.54 10.83
C SER A 240 -16.45 37.37 11.45
N SER A 241 -15.76 36.28 11.15
CA SER A 241 -14.46 35.96 11.77
C SER A 241 -13.30 36.79 11.19
N ARG A 242 -12.59 37.52 12.07
CA ARG A 242 -11.20 37.98 11.87
C ARG A 242 -10.25 37.15 12.76
N PRO A 243 -9.00 36.90 12.35
CA PRO A 243 -8.04 36.13 13.14
C PRO A 243 -7.39 37.03 14.22
N SER A 244 -7.43 36.63 15.49
CA SER A 244 -6.80 37.39 16.59
C SER A 244 -5.62 36.65 17.23
N ALA A 245 -4.66 37.48 17.63
CA ALA A 245 -3.30 37.18 18.09
C ALA A 245 -3.21 36.70 19.54
N ARG A 246 -1.99 36.28 19.91
CA ARG A 246 -1.55 35.75 21.22
C ARG A 246 -1.37 36.82 22.31
N GLY A 247 -1.57 36.38 23.57
CA GLY A 247 -0.85 36.82 24.81
C GLY A 247 -1.77 37.32 25.94
N PRO A 248 -1.38 37.34 27.25
CA PRO A 248 -0.20 36.80 27.96
C PRO A 248 -0.52 35.92 29.21
N LYS A 249 0.49 35.31 29.88
CA LYS A 249 0.44 34.65 31.23
C LYS A 249 1.19 35.52 32.27
N PRO A 250 0.92 35.47 33.60
CA PRO A 250 1.72 34.60 34.51
C PRO A 250 1.10 34.19 35.88
N GLY A 251 1.75 33.22 36.56
CA GLY A 251 1.67 32.98 38.01
C GLY A 251 2.37 31.67 38.47
N LYS A 252 3.51 31.76 39.16
CA LYS A 252 4.37 30.66 39.69
C LYS A 252 4.00 30.26 41.13
N LYS A 253 4.28 29.00 41.53
CA LYS A 253 4.81 28.65 42.88
C LYS A 253 5.84 27.49 42.85
N LEU A 254 6.82 27.59 43.77
CA LEU A 254 8.04 26.79 44.06
C LEU A 254 7.72 25.42 44.73
N GLY A 255 8.58 24.40 44.91
CA GLY A 255 10.01 24.12 44.66
C GLY A 255 10.48 22.89 45.51
N ARG A 256 11.42 22.07 45.02
CA ARG A 256 12.24 21.08 45.77
C ARG A 256 13.66 21.02 45.13
N PRO A 257 14.74 20.67 45.87
CA PRO A 257 16.10 21.07 45.54
C PRO A 257 16.63 20.41 44.26
N ARG A 258 17.24 21.19 43.37
CA ARG A 258 17.82 20.73 42.10
C ARG A 258 19.32 20.48 42.27
N ILE A 259 19.75 19.23 42.13
CA ILE A 259 21.13 18.88 41.78
C ILE A 259 21.47 19.62 40.48
N SER A 260 22.58 20.35 40.45
CA SER A 260 22.98 21.15 39.28
C SER A 260 23.26 20.23 38.07
N PRO A 261 22.94 20.64 36.83
CA PRO A 261 23.26 19.84 35.63
C PRO A 261 24.74 19.43 35.54
N ARG A 262 25.66 20.26 36.04
CA ARG A 262 27.10 19.96 36.16
C ARG A 262 27.38 18.73 37.04
N GLN A 263 26.65 18.55 38.13
CA GLN A 263 26.80 17.40 39.02
C GLN A 263 26.23 16.10 38.42
N ARG A 264 25.38 16.18 37.39
CA ARG A 264 24.80 15.01 36.70
C ARG A 264 25.64 14.50 35.54
N ALA A 265 26.58 15.32 35.04
CA ALA A 265 27.48 14.98 33.92
C ALA A 265 28.64 14.02 34.32
N SER A 266 28.84 13.77 35.62
CA SER A 266 29.83 12.83 36.15
C SER A 266 29.51 11.36 35.81
N ALA A 267 28.25 11.05 35.52
CA ALA A 267 27.78 9.72 35.10
C ALA A 267 27.92 9.45 33.58
N LEU A 268 28.28 10.45 32.79
CA LEU A 268 28.49 10.30 31.34
C LEU A 268 29.87 9.69 31.05
N CYS A 269 29.96 8.86 30.01
CA CYS A 269 31.25 8.41 29.48
C CYS A 269 32.07 9.62 28.97
N ALA A 270 33.40 9.48 28.91
CA ALA A 270 34.31 10.57 28.56
C ALA A 270 33.94 11.26 27.24
N GLY A 271 33.44 10.48 26.28
CA GLY A 271 33.01 10.99 24.99
C GLY A 271 31.68 11.77 25.03
N CYS A 272 30.64 11.27 25.70
CA CYS A 272 29.38 12.01 25.89
C CYS A 272 29.60 13.30 26.72
N ARG A 273 30.56 13.28 27.64
CA ARG A 273 30.96 14.47 28.41
C ARG A 273 31.62 15.54 27.52
N GLN A 274 32.46 15.13 26.56
CA GLN A 274 33.05 16.03 25.57
C GLN A 274 32.00 16.73 24.69
N VAL A 275 30.98 16.00 24.25
CA VAL A 275 29.84 16.58 23.48
C VAL A 275 29.03 17.57 24.32
N PHE A 276 28.85 17.28 25.61
CA PHE A 276 28.17 18.17 26.53
C PHE A 276 28.96 19.44 26.86
N GLU A 277 30.28 19.33 27.02
CA GLU A 277 31.16 20.46 27.33
C GLU A 277 31.43 21.34 26.10
N ASN A 278 31.49 20.74 24.91
CA ASN A 278 31.75 21.42 23.63
C ASN A 278 30.69 21.03 22.57
N PRO A 279 29.46 21.55 22.66
CA PRO A 279 28.39 21.22 21.73
C PRO A 279 28.66 21.79 20.32
N PRO A 280 28.70 20.96 19.26
CA PRO A 280 28.96 21.43 17.90
C PRO A 280 27.77 22.15 17.27
N ARG A 281 28.00 22.76 16.11
CA ARG A 281 26.95 23.39 15.30
C ARG A 281 26.24 22.34 14.44
N TYR A 282 24.94 22.14 14.66
CA TYR A 282 24.10 21.25 13.84
C TYR A 282 23.08 22.08 13.02
N GLU A 283 22.89 21.70 11.74
CA GLU A 283 21.90 22.31 10.84
C GLU A 283 20.47 21.82 11.11
N ASP A 284 20.32 20.54 11.46
CA ASP A 284 19.08 19.92 11.94
C ASP A 284 19.26 19.38 13.38
N ARG A 285 18.35 19.80 14.27
CA ARG A 285 18.39 19.48 15.71
C ARG A 285 17.54 18.25 16.04
N SER A 286 16.57 17.92 15.19
CA SER A 286 15.63 16.84 15.47
C SER A 286 16.33 15.49 15.53
N ASP A 287 17.29 15.25 14.66
CA ASP A 287 18.06 14.00 14.63
C ASP A 287 19.06 13.91 15.78
N PHE A 288 19.72 15.02 16.15
CA PHE A 288 20.62 15.04 17.30
C PHE A 288 19.87 14.83 18.62
N ASP A 289 18.77 15.55 18.83
CA ASP A 289 17.94 15.40 20.04
C ASP A 289 17.41 13.96 20.15
N LEU A 290 17.03 13.34 19.02
CA LEU A 290 16.59 11.95 18.95
C LEU A 290 17.69 10.96 19.36
N LEU A 291 18.84 11.02 18.67
CA LEU A 291 19.95 10.10 18.88
C LEU A 291 20.57 10.26 20.27
N PHE A 292 20.75 11.50 20.73
CA PHE A 292 21.30 11.81 22.04
C PHE A 292 20.34 11.41 23.17
N THR A 293 19.03 11.55 22.97
CA THR A 293 18.01 11.06 23.92
C THR A 293 18.07 9.55 24.05
N ALA A 294 18.11 8.82 22.93
CA ALA A 294 18.20 7.36 22.92
C ALA A 294 19.46 6.87 23.63
N ALA A 295 20.62 7.43 23.27
CA ALA A 295 21.88 7.09 23.91
C ALA A 295 21.87 7.34 25.43
N LEU A 296 21.31 8.45 25.91
CA LEU A 296 21.28 8.74 27.35
C LEU A 296 20.33 7.80 28.12
N ILE A 297 19.17 7.47 27.56
CA ILE A 297 18.21 6.55 28.21
C ILE A 297 18.80 5.14 28.29
N ASP A 298 19.46 4.67 27.23
CA ASP A 298 20.15 3.37 27.21
C ASP A 298 21.29 3.30 28.25
N HIS A 299 21.87 4.46 28.61
CA HIS A 299 22.88 4.59 29.66
C HIS A 299 22.29 4.87 31.05
N GLY A 300 20.98 4.61 31.23
CA GLY A 300 20.30 4.65 32.54
C GLY A 300 19.87 6.04 33.00
N PHE A 301 19.89 7.05 32.14
CA PHE A 301 19.38 8.38 32.48
C PHE A 301 17.85 8.38 32.42
N THR A 302 17.22 8.90 33.48
CA THR A 302 15.77 9.13 33.51
C THR A 302 15.37 10.20 32.51
N GLU A 303 14.13 10.14 32.01
CA GLU A 303 13.60 11.11 31.04
C GLU A 303 13.74 12.58 31.50
N LYS A 304 13.62 12.81 32.80
CA LYS A 304 13.82 14.13 33.41
C LYS A 304 15.29 14.58 33.35
N GLN A 305 16.24 13.67 33.57
CA GLN A 305 17.67 13.98 33.45
C GLN A 305 18.05 14.29 31.99
N VAL A 306 17.50 13.53 31.04
CA VAL A 306 17.71 13.78 29.60
C VAL A 306 17.12 15.12 29.19
N PHE A 307 15.90 15.45 29.61
CA PHE A 307 15.30 16.75 29.33
C PHE A 307 16.12 17.91 29.90
N ASP A 308 16.57 17.80 31.16
CA ASP A 308 17.39 18.82 31.81
C ASP A 308 18.72 19.04 31.06
N LEU A 309 19.34 17.98 30.52
CA LEU A 309 20.56 18.06 29.71
C LEU A 309 20.32 18.73 28.35
N LEU A 310 19.26 18.35 27.64
CA LEU A 310 18.89 18.96 26.34
C LEU A 310 18.53 20.45 26.48
N ALA A 311 17.85 20.82 27.57
CA ALA A 311 17.47 22.20 27.84
C ALA A 311 18.68 23.09 28.17
N ASP A 312 19.70 22.52 28.80
CA ASP A 312 20.94 23.20 29.16
C ASP A 312 21.88 23.37 27.95
N LEU A 313 21.99 22.34 27.10
CA LEU A 313 22.66 22.43 25.79
C LEU A 313 22.12 23.57 24.92
N ASP A 314 20.80 23.78 24.96
CA ASP A 314 20.14 24.86 24.21
C ASP A 314 20.52 26.26 24.71
N GLN A 315 20.78 26.41 26.01
CA GLN A 315 21.13 27.70 26.61
C GLN A 315 22.58 28.10 26.32
N ARG A 316 23.47 27.14 26.06
CA ARG A 316 24.90 27.38 25.79
C ARG A 316 25.23 27.55 24.30
N ARG A 317 24.23 27.48 23.42
CA ARG A 317 24.44 27.59 21.97
C ARG A 317 24.75 29.03 21.55
N PRO A 318 25.73 29.27 20.67
CA PRO A 318 25.89 30.58 20.03
C PRO A 318 24.70 30.89 19.10
N GLU A 319 24.17 32.11 19.16
CA GLU A 319 23.01 32.55 18.36
C GLU A 319 23.24 32.38 16.85
N VAL A 320 22.25 31.86 16.14
CA VAL A 320 22.26 31.75 14.66
C VAL A 320 21.38 32.86 14.09
N PRO A 321 21.91 33.77 13.25
CA PRO A 321 21.13 34.86 12.67
C PRO A 321 19.94 34.33 11.85
N GLY A 322 18.74 34.89 12.08
CA GLY A 322 17.54 34.58 11.29
C GLY A 322 16.70 33.39 11.74
N LYS A 323 17.08 32.67 12.81
CA LYS A 323 16.22 31.62 13.43
C LYS A 323 15.87 32.00 14.87
N SER A 324 14.57 32.12 15.16
CA SER A 324 14.07 32.34 16.54
C SER A 324 14.53 31.18 17.43
N PRO A 325 15.13 31.43 18.60
CA PRO A 325 15.39 30.36 19.58
C PRO A 325 14.05 29.74 19.99
N ARG A 326 13.95 28.40 19.89
CA ARG A 326 12.82 27.67 20.50
C ARG A 326 13.02 27.75 22.01
N LYS A 327 12.24 28.57 22.70
CA LYS A 327 12.30 28.64 24.16
C LYS A 327 11.88 27.29 24.78
N PHE A 328 12.86 26.49 25.24
CA PHE A 328 12.64 25.30 26.09
C PHE A 328 12.08 25.67 27.48
N THR A 329 11.98 26.96 27.80
CA THR A 329 11.59 27.45 29.12
C THR A 329 10.10 27.25 29.38
N ALA A 330 9.81 26.49 30.44
CA ALA A 330 8.51 26.26 31.09
C ALA A 330 7.58 25.18 30.49
N ARG A 331 8.12 23.97 30.25
CA ARG A 331 7.29 22.75 30.12
C ARG A 331 7.03 22.15 31.51
N SER A 332 5.77 21.79 31.80
CA SER A 332 5.44 20.96 32.98
C SER A 332 6.20 19.62 32.92
N GLU A 333 6.47 18.99 34.06
CA GLU A 333 7.25 17.74 34.14
C GLU A 333 6.68 16.64 33.22
N GLU A 334 5.36 16.63 33.03
CA GLU A 334 4.64 15.74 32.11
C GLU A 334 4.93 16.04 30.63
N ASN A 335 5.04 17.32 30.25
CA ASN A 335 5.43 17.73 28.90
C ASN A 335 6.93 17.53 28.62
N GLN A 336 7.76 17.48 29.68
CA GLN A 336 9.18 17.13 29.58
C GLN A 336 9.33 15.64 29.28
N ARG A 337 8.62 14.80 30.05
CA ARG A 337 8.54 13.35 29.81
C ARG A 337 7.99 13.07 28.43
N ALA A 338 6.81 13.60 28.08
CA ALA A 338 6.20 13.35 26.78
C ALA A 338 7.10 13.73 25.59
N TYR A 339 7.93 14.77 25.71
CA TYR A 339 8.90 15.13 24.68
C TYR A 339 10.02 14.09 24.56
N VAL A 340 10.63 13.71 25.69
CA VAL A 340 11.72 12.73 25.72
C VAL A 340 11.23 11.33 25.36
N SER A 341 10.05 10.91 25.86
CA SER A 341 9.43 9.64 25.48
C SER A 341 8.96 9.62 24.02
N ALA A 342 8.67 10.76 23.40
CA ALA A 342 8.37 10.80 21.96
C ALA A 342 9.64 10.53 21.16
N LEU A 343 10.73 11.23 21.49
CA LEU A 343 12.03 10.99 20.89
C LEU A 343 12.48 9.53 21.10
N TYR A 344 12.44 9.01 22.33
CA TYR A 344 12.85 7.63 22.59
C TYR A 344 11.98 6.58 21.87
N ARG A 345 10.66 6.81 21.75
CA ARG A 345 9.75 5.90 21.05
C ARG A 345 9.98 5.88 19.54
N ASP A 346 10.51 6.96 19.00
CA ASP A 346 10.90 7.08 17.60
C ASP A 346 12.31 6.47 17.35
N ALA A 347 13.01 6.02 18.40
CA ALA A 347 14.28 5.31 18.32
C ALA A 347 14.06 3.77 18.26
N ASP A 348 14.70 3.10 17.29
CA ASP A 348 14.82 1.64 17.19
C ASP A 348 15.69 1.02 18.30
N PRO A 349 15.16 0.15 19.19
CA PRO A 349 15.92 -0.41 20.31
C PRO A 349 17.08 -1.35 19.90
N ASN A 350 17.23 -1.71 18.63
CA ASN A 350 18.33 -2.56 18.15
C ASN A 350 19.52 -1.77 17.57
N TYR A 351 19.49 -0.43 17.65
CA TYR A 351 20.47 0.45 17.03
C TYR A 351 21.58 0.87 18.02
N ASP A 352 22.84 0.87 17.57
CA ASP A 352 23.95 1.48 18.33
C ASP A 352 23.95 3.00 18.13
N TYR A 353 23.18 3.69 18.97
CA TYR A 353 23.04 5.14 18.97
C TYR A 353 24.35 5.87 19.27
N CYS A 354 25.22 5.26 20.07
CA CYS A 354 26.51 5.84 20.43
C CYS A 354 27.38 5.98 19.18
N HIS A 355 27.51 4.91 18.38
CA HIS A 355 28.26 4.93 17.12
C HIS A 355 27.79 6.03 16.15
N TRP A 356 26.48 6.21 16.01
CA TRP A 356 25.91 7.19 15.10
C TRP A 356 26.10 8.64 15.56
N ILE A 357 26.03 8.91 16.86
CA ILE A 357 26.38 10.23 17.39
C ILE A 357 27.82 10.58 17.02
N TRP A 358 28.79 9.67 17.19
CA TRP A 358 30.19 9.93 16.82
C TRP A 358 30.38 10.17 15.32
N LYS A 359 29.67 9.41 14.49
CA LYS A 359 29.69 9.58 13.03
C LYS A 359 29.09 10.92 12.59
N LEU A 360 27.99 11.36 13.22
CA LEU A 360 27.35 12.65 12.97
C LEU A 360 28.27 13.82 13.38
N LEU A 361 29.16 13.57 14.33
CA LEU A 361 30.16 14.51 14.85
C LEU A 361 31.51 14.45 14.12
N GLY A 362 31.64 13.61 13.09
CA GLY A 362 32.85 13.52 12.27
C GLY A 362 34.01 12.70 12.87
N SER A 363 33.77 11.92 13.94
CA SER A 363 34.79 11.05 14.55
C SER A 363 34.47 9.56 14.35
N LYS A 364 35.51 8.71 14.29
CA LYS A 364 35.36 7.29 13.94
C LYS A 364 35.07 6.35 15.13
N ALA A 365 35.28 6.76 16.38
CA ALA A 365 35.01 5.93 17.56
C ALA A 365 34.99 6.72 18.90
N CYS A 366 34.38 6.13 19.93
CA CYS A 366 34.57 6.50 21.34
C CYS A 366 35.91 5.94 21.86
N LYS A 367 36.67 6.69 22.68
CA LYS A 367 37.98 6.24 23.21
C LYS A 367 37.87 4.92 24.00
N GLU A 368 38.97 4.15 24.00
CA GLU A 368 39.11 2.85 24.67
C GLU A 368 38.65 2.88 26.14
N GLY A 369 37.96 1.82 26.57
CA GLY A 369 37.43 1.65 27.94
C GLY A 369 35.91 1.77 28.09
N CYS A 370 35.13 1.78 27.00
CA CYS A 370 33.66 1.79 27.06
C CYS A 370 33.10 0.38 27.41
N PRO A 371 32.31 0.22 28.50
CA PRO A 371 31.84 -1.08 28.97
C PRO A 371 30.82 -1.79 28.05
N HIS A 372 30.34 -1.14 26.99
CA HIS A 372 29.36 -1.70 26.04
C HIS A 372 29.95 -2.18 24.70
N HIS A 373 31.27 -2.12 24.49
CA HIS A 373 31.91 -2.79 23.34
C HIS A 373 31.87 -4.33 23.42
N SER A 374 31.37 -4.91 24.52
CA SER A 374 31.44 -6.35 24.82
C SER A 374 30.15 -7.15 24.60
N ALA A 375 29.11 -6.57 24.00
CA ALA A 375 27.96 -7.35 23.54
C ALA A 375 28.26 -7.96 22.16
N ASN A 376 28.91 -9.14 22.19
CA ASN A 376 29.14 -10.01 21.04
C ASN A 376 27.85 -10.24 20.24
N LEU A 377 27.74 -9.61 19.07
CA LEU A 377 26.95 -10.16 17.97
C LEU A 377 27.57 -11.51 17.61
N SER A 378 26.87 -12.59 17.94
CA SER A 378 27.29 -13.95 17.61
C SER A 378 27.44 -14.08 16.10
N SER A 379 28.70 -14.09 15.67
CA SER A 379 29.15 -14.47 14.34
C SER A 379 28.82 -15.94 14.09
N GLY A 380 27.66 -16.20 13.48
CA GLY A 380 27.22 -17.52 13.03
C GLY A 380 27.09 -17.60 11.51
N LYS A 381 28.22 -17.86 10.83
CA LYS A 381 28.35 -18.42 9.47
C LYS A 381 27.52 -17.78 8.33
N TYR A 382 27.85 -16.55 7.96
CA TYR A 382 27.95 -16.17 6.55
C TYR A 382 29.25 -15.39 6.39
N LYS A 383 30.28 -16.01 5.78
CA LYS A 383 31.47 -15.27 5.35
C LYS A 383 31.04 -14.36 4.19
N LEU A 384 30.58 -13.17 4.54
CA LEU A 384 30.35 -12.07 3.62
C LEU A 384 31.70 -11.57 3.11
N THR A 385 32.20 -12.15 2.02
CA THR A 385 33.04 -11.38 1.09
C THR A 385 32.11 -10.46 0.31
N ARG A 386 31.75 -9.32 0.92
CA ARG A 386 31.33 -8.16 0.14
C ARG A 386 32.55 -7.73 -0.67
N ALA A 387 32.50 -7.86 -1.99
CA ALA A 387 33.30 -6.97 -2.82
C ALA A 387 32.89 -5.52 -2.41
N PRO A 388 33.85 -4.62 -2.17
CA PRO A 388 33.51 -3.26 -1.81
C PRO A 388 32.62 -2.67 -2.90
N ASN A 389 31.39 -2.27 -2.53
CA ASN A 389 30.61 -1.34 -3.33
C ASN A 389 31.45 -0.06 -3.44
N VAL A 390 32.22 0.07 -4.51
CA VAL A 390 32.83 1.35 -4.90
C VAL A 390 31.67 2.22 -5.36
N LYS A 391 31.01 2.90 -4.42
CA LYS A 391 30.16 4.04 -4.76
C LYS A 391 31.10 5.13 -5.26
N SER A 392 31.28 5.23 -6.57
CA SER A 392 31.90 6.40 -7.16
C SER A 392 30.90 7.53 -7.15
N ASP A 393 31.23 8.66 -6.52
CA ASP A 393 30.40 9.88 -6.47
C ASP A 393 30.17 10.55 -7.85
N ARG A 394 30.52 9.88 -8.96
CA ARG A 394 30.32 10.35 -10.34
C ARG A 394 29.56 9.33 -11.16
N LYS A 395 28.41 9.73 -11.69
CA LYS A 395 27.71 9.01 -12.76
C LYS A 395 28.59 8.94 -14.00
N VAL A 396 28.60 7.80 -14.67
CA VAL A 396 29.35 7.59 -15.90
C VAL A 396 28.49 7.83 -17.14
N THR A 397 29.14 8.17 -18.26
CA THR A 397 28.45 8.23 -19.55
C THR A 397 28.05 6.83 -20.03
N LEU A 398 27.09 6.74 -20.96
CA LEU A 398 26.67 5.47 -21.55
C LEU A 398 27.84 4.69 -22.18
N GLU A 399 28.75 5.38 -22.87
CA GLU A 399 29.92 4.76 -23.51
C GLU A 399 30.92 4.22 -22.49
N GLN A 400 31.18 4.97 -21.42
CA GLN A 400 32.01 4.51 -20.30
C GLN A 400 31.40 3.29 -19.62
N ALA A 401 30.08 3.30 -19.38
CA ALA A 401 29.37 2.15 -18.80
C ALA A 401 29.45 0.91 -19.69
N ARG A 402 29.29 1.06 -21.02
CA ARG A 402 29.45 -0.02 -21.99
C ARG A 402 30.87 -0.59 -21.99
N SER A 403 31.88 0.28 -21.98
CA SER A 403 33.28 -0.13 -21.94
C SER A 403 33.63 -0.85 -20.64
N ALA A 404 33.12 -0.36 -19.51
CA ALA A 404 33.31 -1.00 -18.21
C ALA A 404 32.63 -2.38 -18.19
N LEU A 405 31.38 -2.48 -18.64
CA LEU A 405 30.67 -3.75 -18.73
C LEU A 405 31.38 -4.78 -19.62
N ALA A 406 31.85 -4.38 -20.81
CA ALA A 406 32.61 -5.27 -21.68
C ALA A 406 33.89 -5.80 -20.98
N THR A 407 34.60 -4.91 -20.28
CA THR A 407 35.81 -5.28 -19.53
C THR A 407 35.48 -6.23 -18.37
N ASP A 408 34.41 -5.94 -17.63
CA ASP A 408 33.98 -6.71 -16.47
C ASP A 408 33.49 -8.11 -16.85
N LEU A 409 32.75 -8.24 -17.95
CA LEU A 409 32.30 -9.53 -18.49
C LEU A 409 33.51 -10.39 -18.87
N LYS A 410 34.47 -9.82 -19.62
CA LYS A 410 35.70 -10.51 -20.01
C LYS A 410 36.52 -10.95 -18.80
N ALA A 411 36.68 -10.09 -17.80
CA ALA A 411 37.47 -10.39 -16.61
C ALA A 411 36.84 -11.50 -15.73
N ARG A 412 35.52 -11.64 -15.75
CA ARG A 412 34.78 -12.62 -14.92
C ARG A 412 34.42 -13.90 -15.64
N ARG A 413 34.57 -13.93 -16.96
CA ARG A 413 34.25 -15.06 -17.83
C ARG A 413 34.82 -16.39 -17.33
N GLU A 414 36.14 -16.49 -17.16
CA GLU A 414 36.80 -17.75 -16.77
C GLU A 414 36.29 -18.23 -15.41
N ARG A 415 36.16 -17.31 -14.46
CA ARG A 415 35.66 -17.59 -13.13
C ARG A 415 34.19 -18.05 -13.13
N LEU A 416 33.33 -17.37 -13.91
CA LEU A 416 31.92 -17.72 -14.07
C LEU A 416 31.78 -19.18 -14.53
N LEU A 417 32.53 -19.57 -15.55
CA LEU A 417 32.50 -20.92 -16.12
C LEU A 417 33.10 -21.96 -15.17
N ALA A 418 34.25 -21.67 -14.55
CA ALA A 418 34.97 -22.61 -13.70
C ALA A 418 34.27 -22.86 -12.35
N GLU A 419 33.80 -21.79 -11.69
CA GLU A 419 33.09 -21.89 -10.41
C GLU A 419 31.62 -22.27 -10.59
N LYS A 420 31.12 -22.29 -11.84
CA LYS A 420 29.70 -22.44 -12.16
C LYS A 420 28.88 -21.46 -11.31
N SER A 421 29.26 -20.19 -11.28
CA SER A 421 28.60 -19.18 -10.44
C SER A 421 27.41 -18.53 -11.17
N VAL A 422 26.74 -17.60 -10.50
CA VAL A 422 25.69 -16.75 -11.10
C VAL A 422 26.24 -15.33 -11.21
N LEU A 423 26.28 -14.79 -12.42
CA LEU A 423 26.66 -13.40 -12.68
C LEU A 423 25.43 -12.61 -13.12
N ILE A 424 25.11 -11.53 -12.41
CA ILE A 424 23.97 -10.65 -12.69
C ILE A 424 24.47 -9.31 -13.20
N VAL A 425 23.99 -8.88 -14.37
CA VAL A 425 24.26 -7.57 -14.95
C VAL A 425 23.04 -6.66 -14.71
N LYS A 426 23.09 -5.94 -13.59
CA LYS A 426 22.10 -4.94 -13.17
C LYS A 426 22.38 -3.60 -13.86
N GLY A 427 22.21 -3.56 -15.18
CA GLY A 427 22.37 -2.34 -15.98
C GLY A 427 21.03 -1.79 -16.46
N LEU A 428 20.85 -0.47 -16.49
CA LEU A 428 19.62 0.17 -16.98
C LEU A 428 19.25 -0.29 -18.41
N PRO A 429 17.95 -0.35 -18.78
CA PRO A 429 17.55 -0.72 -20.14
C PRO A 429 18.14 0.26 -21.17
N GLY A 430 18.67 -0.27 -22.28
CA GLY A 430 19.40 0.54 -23.28
C GLY A 430 20.92 0.60 -23.09
N LEU A 431 21.46 0.07 -21.97
CA LEU A 431 22.91 -0.10 -21.78
C LEU A 431 23.56 -0.94 -22.90
N GLY A 432 22.83 -1.87 -23.51
CA GLY A 432 23.37 -2.81 -24.50
C GLY A 432 23.86 -4.12 -23.90
N LYS A 433 23.29 -4.52 -22.75
CA LYS A 433 23.61 -5.77 -22.03
C LYS A 433 23.58 -6.99 -22.94
N THR A 434 22.47 -7.18 -23.66
CA THR A 434 22.23 -8.28 -24.60
C THR A 434 23.35 -8.37 -25.65
N HIS A 435 23.64 -7.25 -26.32
CA HIS A 435 24.67 -7.18 -27.36
C HIS A 435 26.06 -7.52 -26.82
N LEU A 436 26.47 -6.90 -25.70
CA LEU A 436 27.78 -7.13 -25.10
C LEU A 436 27.93 -8.55 -24.55
N ALA A 437 26.87 -9.11 -23.95
CA ALA A 437 26.86 -10.50 -23.51
C ALA A 437 26.97 -11.46 -24.69
N CYS A 438 26.19 -11.26 -25.75
CA CYS A 438 26.27 -12.10 -26.95
C CYS A 438 27.66 -12.04 -27.58
N GLN A 439 28.26 -10.85 -27.70
CA GLN A 439 29.60 -10.69 -28.28
C GLN A 439 30.69 -11.37 -27.47
N GLU A 440 30.65 -11.26 -26.14
CA GLU A 440 31.66 -11.87 -25.27
C GLU A 440 31.55 -13.40 -25.28
N PHE A 441 30.34 -13.96 -25.25
CA PHE A 441 30.12 -15.40 -25.07
C PHE A 441 29.74 -16.15 -26.36
N LYS A 442 29.86 -15.53 -27.54
CA LYS A 442 29.47 -16.13 -28.84
C LYS A 442 30.20 -17.43 -29.21
N ASP A 443 31.39 -17.66 -28.68
CA ASP A 443 32.19 -18.86 -28.93
C ASP A 443 31.75 -20.05 -28.05
N LEU A 444 30.89 -19.80 -27.06
CA LEU A 444 30.28 -20.83 -26.23
C LEU A 444 28.94 -21.29 -26.81
N ARG A 445 28.54 -22.52 -26.49
CA ARG A 445 27.18 -22.99 -26.77
C ARG A 445 26.24 -22.49 -25.69
N LEU A 446 25.36 -21.56 -26.07
CA LEU A 446 24.46 -20.88 -25.14
C LEU A 446 23.06 -21.47 -25.18
N PHE A 447 22.40 -21.52 -24.03
CA PHE A 447 20.94 -21.45 -24.00
C PHE A 447 20.51 -20.05 -23.56
N TYR A 448 20.13 -19.23 -24.53
CA TYR A 448 19.69 -17.86 -24.35
C TYR A 448 18.17 -17.79 -24.14
N CYS A 449 17.75 -17.44 -22.93
CA CYS A 449 16.35 -17.34 -22.53
C CYS A 449 15.88 -15.89 -22.61
N ILE A 450 14.81 -15.62 -23.37
CA ILE A 450 14.20 -14.29 -23.52
C ILE A 450 12.68 -14.32 -23.32
N GLY A 451 12.13 -13.26 -22.75
CA GLY A 451 10.68 -13.14 -22.57
C GLY A 451 9.89 -12.87 -23.86
N LEU A 452 10.48 -12.25 -24.89
CA LEU A 452 9.75 -11.69 -26.05
C LEU A 452 10.47 -11.91 -27.39
N ARG A 453 9.68 -12.00 -28.48
CA ARG A 453 10.15 -12.43 -29.80
C ARG A 453 10.79 -11.34 -30.67
N GLU A 454 10.55 -10.05 -30.42
CA GLU A 454 11.05 -8.96 -31.28
C GLU A 454 12.59 -8.82 -31.28
N GLU A 455 13.24 -9.24 -30.20
CA GLU A 455 14.70 -9.17 -30.07
C GLU A 455 15.41 -10.41 -30.65
N LEU A 456 14.66 -11.44 -31.01
CA LEU A 456 15.18 -12.72 -31.52
C LEU A 456 16.12 -12.56 -32.73
N PRO A 457 15.78 -11.79 -33.80
CA PRO A 457 16.67 -11.67 -34.95
C PRO A 457 18.00 -10.99 -34.62
N MET A 458 17.96 -10.01 -33.72
CA MET A 458 19.15 -9.30 -33.24
C MET A 458 20.05 -10.23 -32.44
N ILE A 459 19.49 -11.01 -31.51
CA ILE A 459 20.23 -11.98 -30.70
C ILE A 459 20.86 -13.07 -31.59
N GLN A 460 20.10 -13.60 -32.55
CA GLN A 460 20.64 -14.57 -33.53
C GLN A 460 21.82 -13.99 -34.32
N SER A 461 21.70 -12.73 -34.75
CA SER A 461 22.77 -12.03 -35.45
C SER A 461 24.00 -11.82 -34.56
N ASP A 462 23.81 -11.35 -33.32
CA ASP A 462 24.91 -11.04 -32.38
C ASP A 462 25.66 -12.30 -31.92
N LEU A 463 24.95 -13.43 -31.79
CA LEU A 463 25.55 -14.73 -31.50
C LEU A 463 26.23 -15.35 -32.74
N GLY A 464 25.95 -14.86 -33.95
CA GLY A 464 26.46 -15.43 -35.19
C GLY A 464 25.84 -16.79 -35.55
N GLY A 465 24.67 -17.12 -34.99
CA GLY A 465 23.99 -18.40 -35.17
C GLY A 465 23.05 -18.75 -34.01
N GLY A 466 22.46 -19.94 -34.08
CA GLY A 466 21.59 -20.48 -33.02
C GLY A 466 20.14 -20.69 -33.46
N VAL A 467 19.54 -21.75 -32.91
CA VAL A 467 18.19 -22.18 -33.25
C VAL A 467 17.18 -21.40 -32.41
N ALA A 468 16.32 -20.65 -33.09
CA ALA A 468 15.16 -20.03 -32.48
C ALA A 468 14.10 -21.09 -32.16
N LEU A 469 13.91 -21.37 -30.87
CA LEU A 469 12.97 -22.36 -30.40
C LEU A 469 11.53 -21.82 -30.46
N GLN A 470 10.66 -22.57 -31.12
CA GLN A 470 9.22 -22.37 -31.11
C GLN A 470 8.54 -23.30 -30.12
N LEU A 471 7.59 -22.73 -29.38
CA LEU A 471 6.74 -23.49 -28.45
C LEU A 471 5.99 -24.62 -29.17
N LYS A 472 5.80 -25.73 -28.45
CA LYS A 472 5.23 -26.98 -28.93
C LYS A 472 3.91 -26.84 -29.68
N ASP A 473 3.04 -25.96 -29.22
CA ASP A 473 1.73 -25.72 -29.86
C ASP A 473 1.82 -25.25 -31.31
N ASN A 474 2.92 -24.60 -31.69
CA ASN A 474 3.09 -24.08 -33.05
C ASN A 474 3.55 -25.16 -34.02
N LEU A 475 4.25 -26.19 -33.53
CA LEU A 475 4.89 -27.23 -34.33
C LEU A 475 4.28 -28.63 -34.14
N CYS A 476 3.34 -28.81 -33.21
CA CYS A 476 2.77 -30.12 -32.93
C CYS A 476 1.57 -30.43 -33.81
N ARG A 477 1.61 -31.58 -34.51
CA ARG A 477 0.48 -32.13 -35.26
C ARG A 477 -0.76 -32.44 -34.40
N PHE A 478 -0.56 -32.75 -33.12
CA PHE A 478 -1.62 -33.02 -32.13
C PHE A 478 -2.00 -31.78 -31.31
N ARG A 479 -1.88 -30.58 -31.89
CA ARG A 479 -2.13 -29.31 -31.19
C ARG A 479 -3.48 -29.25 -30.47
N GLN A 480 -4.51 -29.92 -31.00
CA GLN A 480 -5.83 -29.91 -30.39
C GLN A 480 -5.84 -30.73 -29.10
N ASP A 481 -5.33 -31.96 -29.15
CA ASP A 481 -5.18 -32.79 -27.96
C ASP A 481 -4.28 -32.11 -26.91
N LEU A 482 -3.14 -31.50 -27.33
CA LEU A 482 -2.27 -30.72 -26.42
C LEU A 482 -3.02 -29.58 -25.70
N ARG A 483 -3.89 -28.87 -26.41
CA ARG A 483 -4.74 -27.83 -25.82
C ARG A 483 -5.69 -28.44 -24.79
N ASP A 484 -6.30 -29.57 -25.10
CA ASP A 484 -7.24 -30.25 -24.21
C ASP A 484 -6.54 -30.78 -22.94
N PHE A 485 -5.34 -31.37 -23.06
CA PHE A 485 -4.48 -31.73 -21.93
C PHE A 485 -4.11 -30.51 -21.06
N ARG A 486 -3.72 -29.39 -21.69
CA ARG A 486 -3.37 -28.17 -20.96
C ARG A 486 -4.58 -27.58 -20.24
N ASN A 487 -5.77 -27.63 -20.84
CA ASN A 487 -7.02 -27.21 -20.21
C ASN A 487 -7.33 -28.03 -18.94
N GLN A 488 -6.86 -29.27 -18.87
CA GLN A 488 -6.96 -30.12 -17.68
C GLN A 488 -5.79 -29.93 -16.69
N GLY A 489 -4.87 -29.01 -16.97
CA GLY A 489 -3.78 -28.63 -16.08
C GLY A 489 -2.53 -29.50 -16.17
N TYR A 490 -2.44 -30.43 -17.12
CA TYR A 490 -1.24 -31.25 -17.29
C TYR A 490 -0.13 -30.44 -17.98
N PRO A 491 1.10 -30.42 -17.43
CA PRO A 491 2.23 -29.80 -18.08
C PRO A 491 2.63 -30.60 -19.33
N GLU A 492 3.18 -29.93 -20.33
CA GLU A 492 3.52 -30.54 -21.63
C GLU A 492 4.45 -31.76 -21.55
N ARG A 493 5.23 -31.84 -20.48
CA ARG A 493 6.16 -32.94 -20.17
C ARG A 493 5.46 -34.23 -19.73
N GLU A 494 4.25 -34.13 -19.19
CA GLU A 494 3.42 -35.25 -18.69
C GLU A 494 2.44 -35.76 -19.76
N MET A 495 2.46 -35.20 -20.97
CA MET A 495 1.53 -35.56 -22.05
C MET A 495 2.05 -36.77 -22.85
N GLU A 496 1.31 -37.89 -22.81
CA GLU A 496 1.61 -39.12 -23.55
C GLU A 496 1.64 -38.97 -25.07
N LEU A 497 1.02 -37.91 -25.61
CA LEU A 497 1.04 -37.64 -27.05
C LEU A 497 2.46 -37.64 -27.63
N CYS A 498 3.48 -37.27 -26.84
CA CYS A 498 4.88 -37.36 -27.26
C CYS A 498 5.53 -38.74 -27.13
N ARG A 499 4.95 -39.66 -26.36
CA ARG A 499 5.34 -41.08 -26.30
C ARG A 499 4.78 -41.83 -27.51
N SER A 500 3.53 -41.54 -27.89
CA SER A 500 2.86 -42.15 -29.05
C SER A 500 3.22 -41.47 -30.39
N CYS A 501 3.77 -40.25 -30.36
CA CYS A 501 4.27 -39.56 -31.55
C CYS A 501 5.66 -40.07 -31.95
N ASN A 502 5.87 -40.33 -33.24
CA ASN A 502 7.19 -40.62 -33.76
C ASN A 502 8.08 -39.36 -33.64
N ARG A 503 8.99 -39.36 -32.65
CA ARG A 503 9.91 -38.23 -32.40
C ARG A 503 10.77 -37.89 -33.61
N ALA A 504 11.13 -38.87 -34.44
CA ALA A 504 11.95 -38.64 -35.63
C ALA A 504 11.23 -37.80 -36.70
N GLN A 505 9.89 -37.79 -36.71
CA GLN A 505 9.04 -37.04 -37.65
C GLN A 505 8.31 -35.87 -36.98
N CYS A 506 8.74 -35.46 -35.79
CA CYS A 506 8.07 -34.41 -35.04
C CYS A 506 8.81 -33.08 -35.18
N ASP A 507 8.21 -32.14 -35.92
CA ASP A 507 8.78 -30.80 -36.16
C ASP A 507 9.19 -30.10 -34.85
N TYR A 508 8.40 -30.27 -33.78
CA TYR A 508 8.74 -29.75 -32.45
C TYR A 508 10.03 -30.34 -31.87
N PHE A 509 10.29 -31.64 -32.04
CA PHE A 509 11.53 -32.24 -31.52
C PHE A 509 12.72 -32.02 -32.44
N GLN A 510 12.47 -31.93 -33.75
CA GLN A 510 13.52 -31.69 -34.75
C GLN A 510 14.21 -30.34 -34.58
N GLN A 511 13.57 -29.35 -33.96
CA GLN A 511 14.20 -28.05 -33.67
C GLN A 511 15.29 -28.13 -32.59
N PHE A 512 15.28 -29.14 -31.72
CA PHE A 512 16.23 -29.24 -30.60
C PHE A 512 17.54 -29.87 -31.07
N ASP A 513 18.32 -29.12 -31.86
CA ASP A 513 19.69 -29.50 -32.19
C ASP A 513 20.65 -28.99 -31.10
N THR A 514 21.05 -29.87 -30.18
CA THR A 514 21.96 -29.53 -29.07
C THR A 514 23.39 -29.22 -29.52
N ARG A 515 23.71 -29.31 -30.81
CA ARG A 515 25.03 -28.90 -31.36
C ARG A 515 25.13 -27.40 -31.54
N GLN A 516 24.01 -26.69 -31.60
CA GLN A 516 23.93 -25.24 -31.76
C GLN A 516 23.44 -24.56 -30.47
N SER A 517 23.71 -23.26 -30.34
CA SER A 517 23.08 -22.44 -29.30
C SER A 517 21.57 -22.39 -29.49
N TRP A 518 20.81 -22.36 -28.40
CA TRP A 518 19.36 -22.24 -28.41
C TRP A 518 18.94 -20.86 -27.96
N ILE A 519 17.90 -20.32 -28.60
CA ILE A 519 17.27 -19.07 -28.17
C ILE A 519 15.79 -19.35 -28.00
N GLY A 520 15.29 -19.25 -26.77
CA GLY A 520 13.93 -19.64 -26.42
C GLY A 520 13.40 -18.86 -25.23
N THR A 521 12.20 -19.18 -24.75
CA THR A 521 11.65 -18.51 -23.56
C THR A 521 12.11 -19.15 -22.26
N THR A 522 12.13 -18.37 -21.17
CA THR A 522 12.51 -18.85 -19.83
C THR A 522 11.66 -20.05 -19.38
N LYS A 523 10.45 -20.21 -19.92
CA LYS A 523 9.59 -21.39 -19.69
C LYS A 523 10.25 -22.72 -20.06
N TYR A 524 11.18 -22.75 -21.00
CA TYR A 524 11.90 -23.99 -21.32
C TYR A 524 12.78 -24.48 -20.16
N LEU A 525 13.25 -23.57 -19.29
CA LEU A 525 14.01 -23.95 -18.11
C LEU A 525 13.19 -24.80 -17.14
N THR A 526 11.86 -24.70 -17.14
CA THR A 526 10.99 -25.53 -16.28
C THR A 526 10.51 -26.83 -16.94
N THR A 527 10.95 -27.11 -18.18
CA THR A 527 10.59 -28.34 -18.92
C THR A 527 11.54 -29.50 -18.63
N SER A 528 11.32 -30.68 -19.22
CA SER A 528 12.23 -31.84 -19.10
C SER A 528 13.33 -31.91 -20.15
N LEU A 529 13.53 -30.85 -20.97
CA LEU A 529 14.56 -30.83 -22.02
C LEU A 529 15.96 -31.04 -21.43
N GLU A 530 16.81 -31.84 -22.05
CA GLU A 530 18.17 -32.06 -21.57
C GLU A 530 19.05 -30.84 -21.86
N LEU A 531 19.69 -30.27 -20.82
CA LEU A 531 20.50 -29.05 -20.92
C LEU A 531 22.01 -29.32 -20.88
N LYS A 532 22.46 -30.57 -20.75
CA LYS A 532 23.86 -30.93 -20.45
C LYS A 532 24.89 -30.48 -21.50
N ASN A 533 24.44 -30.14 -22.70
CA ASN A 533 25.31 -29.78 -23.82
C ASN A 533 25.59 -28.27 -23.93
N PHE A 534 25.04 -27.45 -23.03
CA PHE A 534 25.27 -25.99 -23.02
C PHE A 534 26.38 -25.61 -22.06
N ASP A 535 27.25 -24.70 -22.51
CA ASP A 535 28.37 -24.17 -21.73
C ASP A 535 27.92 -23.05 -20.79
N LEU A 536 26.86 -22.31 -21.15
CA LEU A 536 26.33 -21.18 -20.38
C LEU A 536 24.83 -20.99 -20.61
N ILE A 537 24.10 -20.75 -19.53
CA ILE A 537 22.69 -20.35 -19.57
C ILE A 537 22.61 -18.83 -19.42
N VAL A 538 21.98 -18.16 -20.38
CA VAL A 538 21.74 -16.71 -20.30
C VAL A 538 20.25 -16.49 -20.06
N ILE A 539 19.90 -15.73 -19.04
CA ILE A 539 18.52 -15.34 -18.72
C ILE A 539 18.42 -13.83 -18.90
N ASP A 540 17.76 -13.40 -19.97
CA ASP A 540 17.49 -12.00 -20.27
C ASP A 540 16.09 -11.62 -19.80
N GLU A 541 15.99 -10.53 -19.04
CA GLU A 541 14.79 -10.08 -18.31
C GLU A 541 14.44 -10.91 -17.05
N ASP A 542 13.38 -10.48 -16.39
CA ASP A 542 12.88 -10.93 -15.08
C ASP A 542 12.34 -12.37 -15.09
N PRO A 543 13.08 -13.37 -14.57
CA PRO A 543 12.66 -14.76 -14.56
C PRO A 543 11.59 -15.04 -13.52
N LEU A 544 11.47 -14.22 -12.46
CA LEU A 544 10.54 -14.48 -11.35
C LEU A 544 9.11 -14.62 -11.86
N ARG A 545 8.72 -13.83 -12.85
CA ARG A 545 7.39 -13.86 -13.45
C ARG A 545 7.04 -15.21 -14.09
N ASP A 546 8.00 -15.87 -14.72
CA ASP A 546 7.80 -17.18 -15.37
C ASP A 546 7.95 -18.35 -14.39
N LEU A 547 8.65 -18.15 -13.26
CA LEU A 547 8.81 -19.15 -12.18
C LEU A 547 7.64 -19.18 -11.20
N LEU A 548 6.81 -18.14 -11.18
CA LEU A 548 5.57 -18.07 -10.41
C LEU A 548 4.41 -18.66 -11.20
N ASP A 549 3.77 -19.68 -10.64
CA ASP A 549 2.62 -20.35 -11.23
C ASP A 549 1.39 -20.30 -10.31
N LYS A 550 0.21 -20.15 -10.91
CA LYS A 550 -1.09 -20.09 -10.24
C LYS A 550 -2.04 -21.09 -10.90
N THR A 551 -2.51 -22.06 -10.13
CA THR A 551 -3.51 -23.05 -10.56
C THR A 551 -4.80 -22.87 -9.75
N GLU A 552 -5.95 -22.97 -10.41
CA GLU A 552 -7.27 -22.86 -9.77
C GLU A 552 -7.97 -24.23 -9.76
N VAL A 553 -8.67 -24.53 -8.67
CA VAL A 553 -9.50 -25.72 -8.45
C VAL A 553 -10.92 -25.28 -8.11
N ASP A 554 -11.90 -25.82 -8.82
CA ASP A 554 -13.33 -25.56 -8.59
C ASP A 554 -14.11 -26.88 -8.33
N HIS A 555 -15.43 -26.75 -8.05
CA HIS A 555 -16.28 -27.90 -7.75
C HIS A 555 -16.37 -28.90 -8.91
N ASP A 556 -16.36 -28.41 -10.15
CA ASP A 556 -16.48 -29.29 -11.31
C ASP A 556 -15.23 -30.16 -11.47
N GLN A 557 -14.05 -29.61 -11.14
CA GLN A 557 -12.82 -30.39 -11.09
C GLN A 557 -12.82 -31.44 -9.98
N ILE A 558 -13.33 -31.11 -8.79
CA ILE A 558 -13.47 -32.08 -7.68
C ILE A 558 -14.42 -33.22 -8.06
N ARG A 559 -15.58 -32.89 -8.66
CA ARG A 559 -16.55 -33.89 -9.14
C ARG A 559 -15.98 -34.77 -10.24
N ALA A 560 -15.23 -34.18 -11.18
CA ALA A 560 -14.56 -34.94 -12.23
C ALA A 560 -13.55 -35.93 -11.65
N PHE A 561 -12.75 -35.51 -10.65
CA PHE A 561 -11.82 -36.39 -9.95
C PHE A 561 -12.54 -37.51 -9.18
N ARG A 562 -13.68 -37.21 -8.52
CA ARG A 562 -14.49 -38.22 -7.84
C ARG A 562 -14.98 -39.31 -8.81
N ARG A 563 -15.51 -38.92 -9.97
CA ARG A 563 -15.93 -39.87 -11.03
C ARG A 563 -14.77 -40.70 -11.55
N PHE A 564 -13.59 -40.10 -11.68
CA PHE A 564 -12.37 -40.82 -12.07
C PHE A 564 -12.03 -41.92 -11.05
N LEU A 565 -12.00 -41.60 -9.75
CA LEU A 565 -11.75 -42.60 -8.70
C LEU A 565 -12.79 -43.72 -8.70
N GLU A 566 -14.06 -43.40 -8.93
CA GLU A 566 -15.15 -44.38 -9.00
C GLU A 566 -15.03 -45.31 -10.21
N THR A 567 -14.74 -44.73 -11.39
CA THR A 567 -14.63 -45.47 -12.66
C THR A 567 -13.53 -46.52 -12.62
N TYR A 568 -12.43 -46.21 -11.94
CA TYR A 568 -11.26 -47.09 -11.86
C TYR A 568 -11.13 -47.85 -10.53
N HIS A 569 -12.19 -47.84 -9.70
CA HIS A 569 -12.23 -48.53 -8.41
C HIS A 569 -11.10 -48.14 -7.44
N LEU A 570 -10.69 -46.87 -7.45
CA LEU A 570 -9.62 -46.29 -6.62
C LEU A 570 -10.16 -45.46 -5.44
N ARG A 571 -11.45 -45.57 -5.14
CA ARG A 571 -12.09 -44.79 -4.07
C ARG A 571 -11.78 -45.41 -2.71
N THR A 572 -11.19 -44.62 -1.81
CA THR A 572 -11.01 -44.96 -0.39
C THR A 572 -11.93 -44.12 0.50
N ALA A 573 -12.07 -44.51 1.77
CA ALA A 573 -12.80 -43.72 2.75
C ALA A 573 -12.14 -42.35 2.94
N GLU A 574 -10.81 -42.33 2.97
CA GLU A 574 -9.99 -41.14 3.14
C GLU A 574 -10.14 -40.17 1.96
N ALA A 575 -10.14 -40.69 0.72
CA ALA A 575 -10.39 -39.90 -0.48
C ALA A 575 -11.77 -39.25 -0.44
N GLY A 576 -12.80 -40.02 -0.04
CA GLY A 576 -14.16 -39.54 0.10
C GLY A 576 -14.25 -38.40 1.11
N GLN A 577 -13.70 -38.58 2.31
CA GLN A 577 -13.69 -37.57 3.37
C GLN A 577 -12.95 -36.30 2.93
N LEU A 578 -11.77 -36.43 2.33
CA LEU A 578 -10.98 -35.27 1.90
C LEU A 578 -11.71 -34.44 0.82
N LEU A 579 -12.26 -35.11 -0.21
CA LEU A 579 -12.95 -34.41 -1.30
C LEU A 579 -14.24 -33.76 -0.81
N THR A 580 -15.00 -34.41 0.08
CA THR A 580 -16.19 -33.80 0.70
C THR A 580 -15.81 -32.61 1.56
N GLY A 581 -14.78 -32.72 2.40
CA GLY A 581 -14.34 -31.58 3.22
C GLY A 581 -13.84 -30.38 2.40
N LEU A 582 -13.26 -30.61 1.21
CA LEU A 582 -12.93 -29.54 0.27
C LEU A 582 -14.18 -28.86 -0.31
N GLU A 583 -15.19 -29.64 -0.71
CA GLU A 583 -16.47 -29.10 -1.19
C GLU A 583 -17.21 -28.32 -0.09
N ASP A 584 -17.34 -28.90 1.10
CA ASP A 584 -17.98 -28.28 2.26
C ASP A 584 -17.30 -26.96 2.63
N LEU A 585 -15.97 -26.92 2.59
CA LEU A 585 -15.22 -25.70 2.82
C LEU A 585 -15.52 -24.63 1.76
N MET A 586 -15.62 -25.02 0.49
CA MET A 586 -15.92 -24.10 -0.61
C MET A 586 -17.35 -23.55 -0.52
N ASP A 587 -18.31 -24.39 -0.14
CA ASP A 587 -19.72 -24.02 0.06
C ASP A 587 -19.90 -23.14 1.31
N ALA A 588 -19.30 -23.50 2.44
CA ALA A 588 -19.30 -22.67 3.64
C ALA A 588 -18.70 -21.28 3.39
N TYR A 589 -17.64 -21.19 2.58
CA TYR A 589 -17.07 -19.90 2.16
C TYR A 589 -18.00 -19.10 1.24
N ARG A 590 -18.75 -19.78 0.36
CA ARG A 590 -19.74 -19.17 -0.53
C ARG A 590 -20.87 -18.51 0.25
N GLU A 591 -21.34 -19.18 1.30
CA GLU A 591 -22.48 -18.74 2.12
C GLU A 591 -22.10 -17.63 3.11
N THR A 592 -20.95 -17.76 3.76
CA THR A 592 -20.54 -16.83 4.83
C THR A 592 -19.84 -15.57 4.33
N GLY A 593 -19.25 -15.61 3.13
CA GLY A 593 -18.50 -14.48 2.54
C GLY A 593 -17.31 -14.01 3.37
N ARG A 594 -16.90 -14.75 4.42
CA ARG A 594 -15.83 -14.34 5.34
C ARG A 594 -14.49 -14.29 4.62
N LYS A 595 -13.82 -13.14 4.64
CA LYS A 595 -12.45 -12.98 4.15
C LYS A 595 -11.45 -13.25 5.26
N ASP A 596 -11.34 -14.50 5.72
CA ASP A 596 -10.23 -14.88 6.63
C ASP A 596 -8.98 -15.16 5.81
N GLU A 597 -8.43 -14.10 5.22
CA GLU A 597 -7.31 -14.16 4.28
C GLU A 597 -5.99 -14.63 4.92
N GLU A 598 -5.92 -14.79 6.26
CA GLU A 598 -4.69 -15.10 7.02
C GLU A 598 -4.46 -16.59 7.33
N MET A 599 -5.48 -17.42 7.19
CA MET A 599 -5.41 -18.87 7.39
C MET A 599 -5.12 -19.57 6.06
N ASN A 600 -4.08 -20.41 6.04
CA ASN A 600 -3.82 -21.33 4.94
C ASN A 600 -4.98 -22.36 4.81
N LEU A 601 -5.08 -22.99 3.64
CA LEU A 601 -6.16 -23.93 3.35
C LEU A 601 -6.20 -25.10 4.35
N LEU A 602 -5.05 -25.61 4.79
CA LEU A 602 -4.99 -26.70 5.76
C LEU A 602 -5.63 -26.31 7.10
N THR A 603 -5.36 -25.10 7.62
CA THR A 603 -6.00 -24.61 8.86
C THR A 603 -7.51 -24.45 8.67
N ARG A 604 -7.97 -24.09 7.48
CA ARG A 604 -9.41 -24.00 7.17
C ARG A 604 -10.08 -25.37 7.11
N LEU A 605 -9.37 -26.40 6.62
CA LEU A 605 -9.90 -27.76 6.61
C LEU A 605 -10.16 -28.30 8.02
N PHE A 606 -9.48 -27.81 9.06
CA PHE A 606 -9.82 -28.15 10.46
C PHE A 606 -11.22 -27.66 10.88
N GLN A 607 -11.86 -26.77 10.12
CA GLN A 607 -13.23 -26.33 10.37
C GLN A 607 -14.28 -27.31 9.83
N CYS A 608 -13.90 -28.16 8.86
CA CYS A 608 -14.80 -29.08 8.16
C CYS A 608 -14.43 -30.56 8.40
N LEU A 609 -13.19 -30.85 8.79
CA LEU A 609 -12.66 -32.20 8.94
C LEU A 609 -12.01 -32.38 10.32
N GLU A 610 -12.24 -33.54 10.92
CA GLU A 610 -11.49 -33.98 12.09
C GLU A 610 -10.10 -34.47 11.67
N ASN A 611 -9.06 -33.85 12.23
CA ASN A 611 -7.65 -34.19 11.97
C ASN A 611 -7.28 -34.30 10.46
N PRO A 612 -7.46 -33.22 9.68
CA PRO A 612 -7.17 -33.22 8.24
C PRO A 612 -5.71 -33.57 7.93
N GLN A 613 -4.75 -33.26 8.81
CA GLN A 613 -3.34 -33.62 8.62
C GLN A 613 -3.14 -35.13 8.48
N ALA A 614 -3.63 -35.92 9.44
CA ALA A 614 -3.51 -37.37 9.40
C ALA A 614 -4.33 -37.98 8.24
N LEU A 615 -5.47 -37.38 7.91
CA LEU A 615 -6.28 -37.81 6.76
C LEU A 615 -5.53 -37.64 5.43
N ILE A 616 -4.97 -36.45 5.18
CA ILE A 616 -4.21 -36.12 3.97
C ILE A 616 -2.98 -37.03 3.87
N GLN A 617 -2.26 -37.23 4.98
CA GLN A 617 -1.09 -38.10 5.02
C GLN A 617 -1.44 -39.54 4.62
N ARG A 618 -2.46 -40.14 5.27
CA ARG A 618 -2.90 -41.51 4.98
C ARG A 618 -3.38 -41.68 3.53
N TYR A 619 -4.08 -40.69 2.98
CA TYR A 619 -4.55 -40.78 1.60
C TYR A 619 -3.40 -40.66 0.60
N HIS A 620 -2.51 -39.67 0.75
CA HIS A 620 -1.39 -39.48 -0.18
C HIS A 620 -0.44 -40.68 -0.21
N GLU A 621 -0.21 -41.30 0.94
CA GLU A 621 0.64 -42.49 1.09
C GLU A 621 -0.07 -43.81 0.72
N SER A 622 -1.37 -43.77 0.37
CA SER A 622 -2.15 -44.98 0.06
C SER A 622 -1.78 -45.57 -1.31
N PRO A 623 -1.83 -46.92 -1.48
CA PRO A 623 -1.60 -47.55 -2.77
C PRO A 623 -2.55 -47.05 -3.87
N GLU A 624 -3.80 -46.75 -3.53
CA GLU A 624 -4.82 -46.26 -4.45
C GLU A 624 -4.49 -44.87 -4.99
N PHE A 625 -3.94 -43.97 -4.16
CA PHE A 625 -3.50 -42.66 -4.63
C PHE A 625 -2.29 -42.77 -5.57
N GLN A 626 -1.31 -43.62 -5.23
CA GLN A 626 -0.17 -43.88 -6.11
C GLN A 626 -0.59 -44.51 -7.44
N GLN A 627 -1.53 -45.46 -7.39
CA GLN A 627 -2.14 -46.06 -8.58
C GLN A 627 -2.94 -45.04 -9.39
N ALA A 628 -3.65 -44.12 -8.75
CA ALA A 628 -4.37 -43.03 -9.43
C ALA A 628 -3.43 -42.10 -10.18
N VAL A 629 -2.30 -41.72 -9.58
CA VAL A 629 -1.25 -40.92 -10.23
C VAL A 629 -0.69 -41.67 -11.44
N GLN A 630 -0.31 -42.93 -11.27
CA GLN A 630 0.26 -43.75 -12.34
C GLN A 630 -0.74 -43.98 -13.48
N LEU A 631 -2.01 -44.25 -13.17
CA LEU A 631 -3.05 -44.43 -14.19
C LEU A 631 -3.28 -43.14 -14.97
N ALA A 632 -3.36 -42.01 -14.27
CA ALA A 632 -3.51 -40.70 -14.89
C ALA A 632 -2.30 -40.29 -15.76
N GLU A 633 -1.12 -40.89 -15.60
CA GLU A 633 -0.01 -40.64 -16.53
C GLU A 633 -0.18 -41.37 -17.87
N ASN A 634 -1.06 -42.37 -17.95
CA ASN A 634 -1.20 -43.27 -19.10
C ASN A 634 -2.58 -43.20 -19.79
N LEU A 635 -3.42 -42.21 -19.43
CA LEU A 635 -4.75 -42.04 -20.01
C LEU A 635 -4.76 -40.98 -21.12
N PRO A 636 -5.60 -41.15 -22.15
CA PRO A 636 -5.80 -40.13 -23.18
C PRO A 636 -6.49 -38.89 -22.60
N ALA A 637 -6.24 -37.71 -23.21
CA ALA A 637 -6.76 -36.40 -22.76
C ALA A 637 -8.21 -36.44 -22.28
N ARG A 638 -9.09 -37.04 -23.07
CA ARG A 638 -10.55 -37.08 -22.78
C ARG A 638 -10.93 -37.84 -21.50
N LEU A 639 -10.05 -38.73 -20.99
CA LEU A 639 -10.29 -39.56 -19.81
C LEU A 639 -9.51 -39.07 -18.58
N LEU A 640 -8.67 -38.07 -18.74
CA LEU A 640 -7.81 -37.59 -17.66
C LEU A 640 -8.59 -36.77 -16.64
N PRO A 641 -8.37 -37.04 -15.34
CA PRO A 641 -8.91 -36.16 -14.31
C PRO A 641 -8.12 -34.84 -14.28
N PRO A 642 -8.64 -33.76 -13.67
CA PRO A 642 -7.90 -32.51 -13.57
C PRO A 642 -6.59 -32.65 -12.76
N LYS A 643 -5.44 -32.33 -13.36
CA LYS A 643 -4.10 -32.38 -12.70
C LYS A 643 -4.01 -31.45 -11.49
N SER A 644 -4.80 -30.39 -11.51
CA SER A 644 -4.93 -29.43 -10.41
C SER A 644 -5.30 -30.12 -9.09
N ILE A 645 -6.10 -31.20 -9.12
CA ILE A 645 -6.48 -31.96 -7.92
C ILE A 645 -5.31 -32.78 -7.36
N PHE A 646 -4.56 -33.50 -8.20
CA PHE A 646 -3.33 -34.16 -7.77
C PHE A 646 -2.33 -33.17 -7.18
N THR A 647 -2.19 -32.00 -7.82
CA THR A 647 -1.33 -30.92 -7.35
C THR A 647 -1.79 -30.39 -5.99
N LEU A 648 -3.10 -30.20 -5.80
CA LEU A 648 -3.69 -29.76 -4.54
C LEU A 648 -3.39 -30.73 -3.42
N ILE A 649 -3.67 -32.02 -3.64
CA ILE A 649 -3.47 -33.08 -2.63
C ILE A 649 -1.99 -33.19 -2.26
N HIS A 650 -1.09 -33.16 -3.25
CA HIS A 650 0.34 -33.21 -2.99
C HIS A 650 0.84 -31.99 -2.19
N ARG A 651 0.34 -30.79 -2.49
CA ARG A 651 0.68 -29.58 -1.71
C ARG A 651 0.11 -29.61 -0.29
N LEU A 652 -1.12 -30.08 -0.13
CA LEU A 652 -1.71 -30.31 1.19
C LEU A 652 -0.88 -31.30 2.01
N TYR A 653 -0.34 -32.35 1.37
CA TYR A 653 0.55 -33.31 2.01
C TYR A 653 1.88 -32.69 2.46
N GLU A 654 2.54 -31.89 1.59
CA GLU A 654 3.75 -31.16 1.98
C GLU A 654 3.50 -30.20 3.15
N GLU A 655 2.34 -29.56 3.18
CA GLU A 655 1.93 -28.67 4.26
C GLU A 655 1.63 -29.41 5.56
N ALA A 656 1.02 -30.61 5.46
CA ALA A 656 0.71 -31.45 6.60
C ALA A 656 1.96 -32.08 7.25
N THR A 657 2.99 -32.41 6.45
CA THR A 657 4.17 -33.14 6.90
C THR A 657 5.34 -32.25 7.31
N ARG A 658 5.47 -31.04 6.76
CA ARG A 658 6.55 -30.12 7.11
C ARG A 658 6.14 -29.16 8.23
N ALA A 659 6.86 -29.18 9.35
CA ALA A 659 6.66 -28.27 10.50
C ALA A 659 6.85 -26.76 10.20
N ARG A 660 7.21 -26.39 8.96
CA ARG A 660 7.51 -25.01 8.52
C ARG A 660 7.03 -24.68 7.10
N ALA A 661 6.10 -25.43 6.51
CA ALA A 661 5.62 -25.11 5.16
C ALA A 661 4.75 -23.85 5.18
N ASN A 662 5.36 -22.73 4.81
CA ASN A 662 4.70 -21.44 4.67
C ASN A 662 4.07 -21.27 3.27
N SER A 663 3.88 -22.34 2.49
CA SER A 663 3.23 -22.26 1.18
C SER A 663 1.77 -21.85 1.30
N LEU A 664 1.36 -20.80 0.57
CA LEU A 664 -0.03 -20.37 0.56
C LEU A 664 -0.87 -21.20 -0.42
N LEU A 665 -1.63 -22.15 0.10
CA LEU A 665 -2.88 -22.60 -0.52
C LEU A 665 -4.00 -21.67 -0.04
N GLY A 666 -4.66 -20.96 -0.96
CA GLY A 666 -5.66 -19.95 -0.60
C GLY A 666 -6.97 -20.15 -1.34
N LEU A 667 -8.12 -20.03 -0.67
CA LEU A 667 -9.42 -20.00 -1.35
C LEU A 667 -9.70 -18.56 -1.83
N GLU A 668 -9.93 -18.39 -3.13
CA GLU A 668 -10.28 -17.09 -3.74
C GLU A 668 -11.74 -17.09 -4.22
N LEU A 669 -12.47 -16.08 -3.76
CA LEU A 669 -13.81 -15.80 -4.25
C LEU A 669 -13.71 -15.01 -5.57
N VAL A 670 -13.90 -15.71 -6.68
CA VAL A 670 -14.23 -15.07 -7.96
C VAL A 670 -15.75 -15.01 -8.05
N ARG A 671 -16.31 -13.87 -8.49
CA ARG A 671 -17.77 -13.62 -8.57
C ARG A 671 -18.46 -14.83 -9.23
N GLY A 672 -19.19 -15.60 -8.43
CA GLY A 672 -19.99 -16.76 -8.88
C GLY A 672 -19.29 -18.14 -8.90
N SER A 673 -18.04 -18.32 -8.44
CA SER A 673 -17.32 -19.59 -8.67
C SER A 673 -16.40 -20.17 -7.57
N CYS A 674 -16.39 -19.66 -6.32
CA CYS A 674 -15.61 -20.17 -5.17
C CYS A 674 -14.47 -21.15 -5.53
N LYS A 675 -13.25 -20.65 -5.74
CA LYS A 675 -12.12 -21.47 -6.23
C LYS A 675 -11.02 -21.62 -5.20
N ILE A 676 -10.39 -22.78 -5.13
CA ILE A 676 -9.13 -22.96 -4.41
C ILE A 676 -7.98 -22.60 -5.34
N VAL A 677 -7.07 -21.75 -4.89
CA VAL A 677 -5.93 -21.27 -5.65
C VAL A 677 -4.63 -21.78 -5.05
N ILE A 678 -3.92 -22.54 -5.87
CA ILE A 678 -2.61 -23.10 -5.59
C ILE A 678 -1.57 -22.16 -6.20
N ARG A 679 -0.68 -21.63 -5.36
CA ARG A 679 0.48 -20.85 -5.82
C ARG A 679 1.74 -21.68 -5.72
N ARG A 680 2.56 -21.65 -6.75
CA ARG A 680 3.82 -22.39 -6.82
C ARG A 680 4.94 -21.45 -7.23
N PHE A 681 6.05 -21.57 -6.54
CA PHE A 681 7.33 -21.08 -7.01
C PHE A 681 8.11 -22.29 -7.50
N GLN A 682 8.60 -22.24 -8.73
CA GLN A 682 9.47 -23.25 -9.30
C GLN A 682 10.91 -22.75 -9.13
N ASP A 683 11.69 -23.40 -8.27
CA ASP A 683 13.13 -23.17 -8.24
C ASP A 683 13.77 -23.64 -9.56
N LEU A 684 15.00 -23.18 -9.79
CA LEU A 684 15.82 -23.61 -10.92
C LEU A 684 16.91 -24.56 -10.46
N ASP A 685 16.59 -25.51 -9.56
CA ASP A 685 17.57 -26.46 -9.01
C ASP A 685 18.32 -27.26 -10.08
N ARG A 686 17.66 -27.54 -11.21
CA ARG A 686 18.30 -28.20 -12.36
C ARG A 686 19.47 -27.42 -12.97
N LEU A 687 19.55 -26.11 -12.70
CA LEU A 687 20.63 -25.22 -13.15
C LEU A 687 21.76 -25.14 -12.11
N ARG A 688 21.67 -25.88 -11.00
CA ARG A 688 22.65 -25.90 -9.91
C ARG A 688 24.08 -26.17 -10.38
N ASP A 689 24.25 -26.91 -11.47
CA ASP A 689 25.56 -27.28 -12.03
C ASP A 689 25.95 -26.51 -13.30
N PHE A 690 25.20 -25.47 -13.67
CA PHE A 690 25.47 -24.64 -14.84
C PHE A 690 25.98 -23.26 -14.43
N PRO A 691 26.91 -22.65 -15.17
CA PRO A 691 27.13 -21.21 -15.06
C PRO A 691 25.90 -20.47 -15.60
N VAL A 692 25.50 -19.39 -14.93
CA VAL A 692 24.30 -18.61 -15.29
C VAL A 692 24.65 -17.13 -15.38
N LEU A 693 24.34 -16.52 -16.53
CA LEU A 693 24.41 -15.07 -16.75
C LEU A 693 22.99 -14.50 -16.76
N ILE A 694 22.73 -13.48 -15.94
CA ILE A 694 21.41 -12.86 -15.80
C ILE A 694 21.50 -11.40 -16.23
N LEU A 695 20.67 -10.99 -17.19
CA LEU A 695 20.62 -9.62 -17.70
C LEU A 695 19.35 -8.94 -17.19
N ASP A 696 19.33 -8.61 -15.90
CA ASP A 696 18.15 -8.02 -15.25
C ASP A 696 18.50 -6.71 -14.53
N SER A 697 17.99 -5.61 -15.07
CA SER A 697 18.14 -4.27 -14.47
C SER A 697 17.45 -4.11 -13.11
N SER A 698 16.48 -4.97 -12.83
CA SER A 698 15.62 -4.93 -11.65
C SER A 698 16.01 -5.92 -10.56
N ALA A 699 17.19 -6.55 -10.69
CA ALA A 699 17.59 -7.63 -9.81
C ALA A 699 17.65 -7.22 -8.33
N ASP A 700 16.87 -7.93 -7.51
CA ASP A 700 16.92 -7.89 -6.06
C ASP A 700 17.63 -9.14 -5.54
N GLN A 701 18.65 -8.94 -4.73
CA GLN A 701 19.51 -10.03 -4.26
C GLN A 701 18.73 -11.12 -3.52
N MET A 702 17.76 -10.75 -2.65
CA MET A 702 17.01 -11.74 -1.86
C MET A 702 16.16 -12.65 -2.74
N ILE A 703 15.59 -12.09 -3.81
CA ILE A 703 14.79 -12.87 -4.76
C ILE A 703 15.68 -13.86 -5.52
N TYR A 704 16.82 -13.41 -6.03
CA TYR A 704 17.73 -14.27 -6.80
C TYR A 704 18.41 -15.34 -5.94
N GLU A 705 18.67 -15.07 -4.65
CA GLU A 705 19.12 -16.08 -3.70
C GLU A 705 18.08 -17.19 -3.49
N GLN A 706 16.78 -16.93 -3.67
CA GLN A 706 15.74 -17.98 -3.65
C GLN A 706 15.63 -18.73 -4.98
N ILE A 707 15.88 -18.06 -6.11
CA ILE A 707 15.89 -18.71 -7.43
C ILE A 707 17.09 -19.65 -7.56
N PHE A 708 18.24 -19.25 -7.00
CA PHE A 708 19.52 -19.98 -7.04
C PHE A 708 20.04 -20.28 -5.63
N PRO A 709 19.35 -21.13 -4.86
CA PRO A 709 19.70 -21.38 -3.46
C PRO A 709 21.12 -21.96 -3.33
N GLY A 710 21.91 -21.39 -2.42
CA GLY A 710 23.27 -21.85 -2.11
C GLY A 710 24.34 -21.56 -3.16
N ARG A 711 24.01 -20.78 -4.20
CA ARG A 711 24.93 -20.43 -5.28
C ARG A 711 25.68 -19.13 -5.00
N SER A 712 26.90 -19.00 -5.52
CA SER A 712 27.63 -17.73 -5.50
C SER A 712 27.01 -16.77 -6.52
N ILE A 713 26.52 -15.62 -6.05
CA ILE A 713 25.90 -14.59 -6.88
C ILE A 713 26.79 -13.34 -6.86
N GLU A 714 27.24 -12.92 -8.03
CA GLU A 714 27.95 -11.66 -8.24
C GLU A 714 27.05 -10.69 -9.02
N ILE A 715 27.00 -9.41 -8.61
CA ILE A 715 26.16 -8.39 -9.25
C ILE A 715 27.04 -7.26 -9.77
N LEU A 716 26.93 -6.97 -11.06
CA LEU A 716 27.50 -5.81 -11.74
C LEU A 716 26.42 -4.73 -11.85
N ASP A 717 26.63 -3.57 -11.24
CA ASP A 717 25.71 -2.44 -11.26
C ASP A 717 26.46 -1.17 -11.72
N TYR A 718 25.82 -0.36 -12.56
CA TYR A 718 26.44 0.82 -13.16
C TYR A 718 25.53 2.04 -12.98
N GLU A 719 26.05 3.08 -12.33
CA GLU A 719 25.35 4.36 -12.20
C GLU A 719 25.54 5.23 -13.45
N ILE A 720 24.59 5.13 -14.39
CA ILE A 720 24.64 5.83 -15.68
C ILE A 720 23.93 7.18 -15.58
N GLU A 721 24.49 8.20 -16.25
CA GLU A 721 23.80 9.47 -16.46
C GLU A 721 22.59 9.30 -17.39
N VAL A 722 21.40 9.63 -16.87
CA VAL A 722 20.14 9.57 -17.64
C VAL A 722 19.94 10.89 -18.37
N ARG A 723 19.83 10.85 -19.69
CA ARG A 723 19.60 12.03 -20.55
C ARG A 723 18.10 12.31 -20.71
N ALA A 724 17.36 12.35 -19.61
CA ALA A 724 15.94 12.71 -19.65
C ALA A 724 15.57 13.75 -18.60
N GLN A 725 14.75 14.71 -19.01
CA GLN A 725 14.09 15.60 -18.08
C GLN A 725 12.93 14.84 -17.43
N VAL A 726 13.16 14.37 -16.20
CA VAL A 726 12.15 13.65 -15.43
C VAL A 726 11.37 14.64 -14.54
N VAL A 727 10.05 14.66 -14.71
CA VAL A 727 9.11 15.45 -13.92
C VAL A 727 8.16 14.51 -13.19
N GLN A 728 8.05 14.61 -11.87
CA GLN A 728 7.21 13.71 -11.08
C GLN A 728 6.21 14.46 -10.21
N ILE A 729 4.98 13.96 -10.11
CA ILE A 729 3.97 14.49 -9.18
C ILE A 729 4.15 13.90 -7.77
N THR A 730 3.82 14.66 -6.73
CA THR A 730 4.12 14.25 -5.33
C THR A 730 2.91 14.11 -4.41
N ASN A 731 1.76 14.66 -4.78
CA ASN A 731 0.63 14.84 -3.88
C ASN A 731 -0.54 13.87 -4.10
N PHE A 732 -0.44 12.97 -5.08
CA PHE A 732 -1.48 11.97 -5.36
C PHE A 732 -0.88 10.59 -5.54
N PRO A 733 -1.20 9.61 -4.67
CA PRO A 733 -1.01 8.21 -4.97
C PRO A 733 -2.05 7.83 -6.02
N LEU A 734 -1.73 8.04 -7.30
CA LEU A 734 -2.58 7.67 -8.44
C LEU A 734 -2.61 6.13 -8.62
N GLY A 735 -3.07 5.42 -7.59
CA GLY A 735 -3.43 4.00 -7.66
C GLY A 735 -4.80 3.80 -8.32
N VAL A 736 -5.22 2.53 -8.48
CA VAL A 736 -6.50 2.15 -9.13
C VAL A 736 -7.67 2.97 -8.63
N TYR A 737 -7.90 2.96 -7.32
CA TYR A 737 -9.03 3.65 -6.69
C TYR A 737 -8.92 5.18 -6.81
N GLY A 738 -7.69 5.71 -6.85
CA GLY A 738 -7.44 7.13 -7.06
C GLY A 738 -7.80 7.58 -8.47
N LEU A 739 -7.41 6.80 -9.49
CA LEU A 739 -7.67 7.06 -10.91
C LEU A 739 -9.11 6.73 -11.35
N GLN A 740 -9.80 5.80 -10.69
CA GLN A 740 -11.22 5.50 -10.97
C GLN A 740 -12.17 6.68 -10.69
N SER A 741 -11.74 7.64 -9.87
CA SER A 741 -12.47 8.89 -9.68
C SER A 741 -12.45 9.68 -11.00
N LYS A 742 -13.63 9.86 -11.63
CA LYS A 742 -13.79 10.69 -12.84
C LYS A 742 -13.10 12.05 -12.72
N LYS A 743 -13.18 12.70 -11.55
CA LYS A 743 -12.51 13.98 -11.28
C LYS A 743 -10.99 13.88 -11.28
N THR A 744 -10.43 12.77 -10.81
CA THR A 744 -8.98 12.57 -10.79
C THR A 744 -8.46 12.23 -12.18
N LEU A 745 -9.17 11.36 -12.90
CA LEU A 745 -8.84 11.00 -14.27
C LEU A 745 -8.90 12.22 -15.20
N GLN A 746 -9.93 13.05 -15.07
CA GLN A 746 -10.02 14.32 -15.80
C GLN A 746 -8.82 15.23 -15.54
N ARG A 747 -8.36 15.35 -14.28
CA ARG A 747 -7.15 16.14 -13.96
C ARG A 747 -5.88 15.57 -14.57
N VAL A 748 -5.78 14.25 -14.65
CA VAL A 748 -4.66 13.58 -15.33
C VAL A 748 -4.70 13.89 -16.81
N MET A 749 -5.88 13.81 -17.44
CA MET A 749 -6.05 14.17 -18.85
C MET A 749 -5.70 15.64 -19.10
N GLU A 750 -6.17 16.56 -18.27
CA GLU A 750 -5.80 17.99 -18.35
C GLU A 750 -4.29 18.20 -18.22
N PHE A 751 -3.65 17.47 -17.30
CA PHE A 751 -2.20 17.55 -17.11
C PHE A 751 -1.43 17.07 -18.34
N ILE A 752 -1.83 15.93 -18.93
CA ILE A 752 -1.24 15.40 -20.16
C ILE A 752 -1.42 16.42 -21.29
N GLN A 753 -2.63 16.96 -21.46
CA GLN A 753 -2.95 17.95 -22.47
C GLN A 753 -2.09 19.23 -22.36
N GLU A 754 -1.82 19.69 -21.14
CA GLU A 754 -1.01 20.89 -20.87
C GLU A 754 0.50 20.66 -21.14
N HIS A 755 0.99 19.43 -20.97
CA HIS A 755 2.42 19.13 -20.96
C HIS A 755 2.91 18.27 -22.14
N GLN A 756 2.00 17.83 -23.01
CA GLN A 756 2.34 17.03 -24.18
C GLN A 756 3.16 17.83 -25.18
N GLU A 757 4.26 17.25 -25.65
CA GLU A 757 5.20 17.86 -26.60
C GLU A 757 5.75 16.77 -27.53
N GLY A 758 5.86 17.06 -28.82
CA GLY A 758 6.39 16.13 -29.83
C GLY A 758 5.52 14.88 -30.01
N ARG A 759 6.15 13.75 -30.35
CA ARG A 759 5.47 12.44 -30.36
C ARG A 759 5.26 11.95 -28.94
N VAL A 760 4.01 11.68 -28.58
CA VAL A 760 3.61 11.39 -27.19
C VAL A 760 3.40 9.89 -26.99
N GLY A 761 4.03 9.35 -25.96
CA GLY A 761 3.72 8.03 -25.41
C GLY A 761 2.95 8.15 -24.09
N ILE A 762 1.98 7.27 -23.87
CA ILE A 762 1.24 7.15 -22.61
C ILE A 762 1.26 5.68 -22.18
N ILE A 763 1.75 5.42 -20.97
CA ILE A 763 1.71 4.08 -20.38
C ILE A 763 0.89 4.16 -19.09
N CYS A 764 -0.18 3.40 -19.03
CA CYS A 764 -1.12 3.43 -17.90
C CYS A 764 -1.46 2.03 -17.39
N ARG A 765 -2.50 1.90 -16.56
CA ARG A 765 -3.07 0.58 -16.27
C ARG A 765 -4.01 0.13 -17.38
N LYS A 766 -4.07 -1.19 -17.59
CA LYS A 766 -4.93 -1.83 -18.60
C LYS A 766 -6.37 -1.31 -18.63
N GLN A 767 -6.98 -1.12 -17.46
CA GLN A 767 -8.36 -0.65 -17.35
C GLN A 767 -8.60 0.79 -17.85
N PHE A 768 -7.56 1.61 -18.02
CA PHE A 768 -7.66 3.01 -18.48
C PHE A 768 -7.10 3.20 -19.90
N GLU A 769 -6.52 2.17 -20.51
CA GLU A 769 -5.87 2.22 -21.83
C GLU A 769 -6.86 2.71 -22.89
N VAL A 770 -8.01 2.04 -23.00
CA VAL A 770 -9.08 2.40 -23.95
C VAL A 770 -9.59 3.82 -23.74
N GLU A 771 -9.70 4.27 -22.49
CA GLU A 771 -10.20 5.60 -22.18
C GLU A 771 -9.18 6.69 -22.55
N LEU A 772 -7.90 6.48 -22.28
CA LEU A 772 -6.84 7.43 -22.62
C LEU A 772 -6.59 7.46 -24.14
N GLU A 773 -6.61 6.31 -24.81
CA GLU A 773 -6.49 6.21 -26.27
C GLU A 773 -7.60 6.97 -27.00
N ARG A 774 -8.84 6.92 -26.47
CA ARG A 774 -9.97 7.69 -27.00
C ARG A 774 -9.83 9.21 -26.82
N ASN A 775 -9.11 9.67 -25.80
CA ASN A 775 -8.99 11.11 -25.49
C ASN A 775 -7.74 11.75 -26.10
N PHE A 776 -6.70 10.98 -26.40
CA PHE A 776 -5.44 11.47 -26.95
C PHE A 776 -5.16 10.85 -28.33
N HIS A 777 -5.94 11.26 -29.32
CA HIS A 777 -5.77 10.81 -30.70
C HIS A 777 -4.36 11.16 -31.23
N GLY A 778 -3.63 10.15 -31.71
CA GLY A 778 -2.27 10.29 -32.19
C GLY A 778 -1.18 10.11 -31.13
N ALA A 779 -1.53 10.03 -29.85
CA ALA A 779 -0.63 9.54 -28.83
C ALA A 779 -0.60 8.01 -28.85
N MET A 780 0.57 7.42 -28.61
CA MET A 780 0.68 5.98 -28.49
C MET A 780 0.39 5.55 -27.06
N VAL A 781 -0.68 4.77 -26.87
CA VAL A 781 -1.15 4.36 -25.56
C VAL A 781 -0.99 2.85 -25.38
N LYS A 782 -0.35 2.43 -24.29
CA LYS A 782 -0.26 1.03 -23.86
C LYS A 782 -0.43 0.93 -22.35
N HIS A 783 -0.40 -0.30 -21.83
CA HIS A 783 -0.46 -0.54 -20.39
C HIS A 783 0.79 -1.22 -19.81
N TYR A 784 1.08 -0.92 -18.54
CA TYR A 784 2.09 -1.63 -17.75
C TYR A 784 1.90 -3.15 -17.83
N GLY A 785 3.00 -3.88 -17.94
CA GLY A 785 3.04 -5.33 -18.10
C GLY A 785 3.02 -5.80 -19.56
N ASN A 786 2.64 -4.94 -20.52
CA ASN A 786 2.56 -5.24 -21.95
C ASN A 786 3.42 -4.30 -22.82
N VAL A 787 4.42 -3.65 -22.22
CA VAL A 787 5.35 -2.74 -22.90
C VAL A 787 6.80 -3.21 -22.85
N ARG A 788 7.12 -4.24 -22.05
CA ARG A 788 8.45 -4.85 -22.06
C ARG A 788 8.76 -5.38 -23.46
N GLY A 789 10.04 -5.36 -23.85
CA GLY A 789 10.54 -5.76 -25.18
C GLY A 789 10.04 -4.98 -26.40
N SER A 790 8.95 -4.21 -26.30
CA SER A 790 8.44 -3.38 -27.41
C SER A 790 9.40 -2.24 -27.75
N ARG A 791 9.63 -2.03 -29.06
CA ARG A 791 10.34 -0.86 -29.60
C ARG A 791 9.41 0.28 -30.05
N GLU A 792 8.10 0.11 -29.92
CA GLU A 792 7.11 1.06 -30.44
C GLU A 792 7.31 2.49 -29.89
N PHE A 793 7.83 2.63 -28.66
CA PHE A 793 8.01 3.92 -27.97
C PHE A 793 9.33 4.63 -28.26
N GLU A 794 10.26 4.03 -29.01
CA GLU A 794 11.61 4.57 -29.22
C GLU A 794 11.61 6.00 -29.80
N ASP A 795 10.66 6.25 -30.68
CA ASP A 795 10.46 7.52 -31.38
C ASP A 795 9.68 8.57 -30.57
N CYS A 796 9.11 8.24 -29.41
CA CYS A 796 8.37 9.22 -28.60
C CYS A 796 9.33 10.24 -27.98
N ASP A 797 9.00 11.53 -28.05
CA ASP A 797 9.77 12.63 -27.45
C ASP A 797 9.41 12.83 -25.97
N SER A 798 8.13 12.64 -25.65
CA SER A 798 7.60 12.72 -24.29
C SER A 798 6.81 11.46 -23.90
N LEU A 799 6.94 11.05 -22.63
CA LEU A 799 6.26 9.87 -22.08
C LEU A 799 5.53 10.20 -20.79
N PHE A 800 4.26 9.82 -20.70
CA PHE A 800 3.45 9.93 -19.49
C PHE A 800 3.25 8.55 -18.86
N LEU A 801 3.85 8.34 -17.70
CA LEU A 801 3.67 7.15 -16.87
C LEU A 801 2.52 7.39 -15.89
N VAL A 802 1.32 6.95 -16.27
CA VAL A 802 0.06 7.28 -15.59
C VAL A 802 -0.26 6.29 -14.48
N GLY A 803 -0.15 6.76 -13.24
CA GLY A 803 -0.39 5.93 -12.05
C GLY A 803 0.70 4.91 -11.79
N GLY A 804 0.57 4.20 -10.67
CA GLY A 804 1.53 3.16 -10.29
C GLY A 804 1.17 1.77 -10.82
N ALA A 805 2.18 0.95 -11.13
CA ALA A 805 2.06 -0.48 -11.44
C ALA A 805 1.83 -1.37 -10.19
N PHE A 806 0.92 -0.99 -9.30
CA PHE A 806 0.55 -1.81 -8.14
C PHE A 806 -0.12 -3.14 -8.51
N LEU A 807 0.35 -4.21 -7.89
CA LEU A 807 -0.44 -5.42 -7.65
C LEU A 807 -1.61 -5.12 -6.69
N PRO A 808 -2.67 -5.97 -6.67
CA PRO A 808 -3.69 -5.89 -5.62
C PRO A 808 -3.05 -5.95 -4.23
N PRO A 809 -3.62 -5.28 -3.20
CA PRO A 809 -2.92 -5.01 -1.92
C PRO A 809 -2.31 -6.21 -1.18
N LEU A 810 -2.85 -7.42 -1.39
CA LEU A 810 -2.40 -8.65 -0.74
C LEU A 810 -1.48 -9.49 -1.61
N GLU A 811 -1.48 -9.28 -2.93
CA GLU A 811 -0.70 -10.12 -3.84
C GLU A 811 0.81 -10.04 -3.57
N PRO A 812 1.44 -8.89 -3.22
CA PRO A 812 2.86 -8.89 -2.84
C PRO A 812 3.16 -9.80 -1.66
N TRP A 813 2.27 -9.82 -0.66
CA TRP A 813 2.41 -10.72 0.49
C TRP A 813 2.22 -12.18 0.09
N LYS A 814 1.21 -12.50 -0.73
CA LYS A 814 0.98 -13.87 -1.21
C LYS A 814 2.18 -14.38 -2.02
N ILE A 815 2.71 -13.56 -2.92
CA ILE A 815 3.89 -13.90 -3.73
C ILE A 815 5.11 -14.09 -2.82
N ALA A 816 5.37 -13.18 -1.87
CA ALA A 816 6.48 -13.35 -0.94
C ALA A 816 6.35 -14.64 -0.11
N GLN A 817 5.15 -14.95 0.36
CA GLN A 817 4.85 -16.19 1.08
C GLN A 817 5.08 -17.44 0.20
N THR A 818 4.85 -17.34 -1.12
CA THR A 818 5.14 -18.41 -2.10
C THR A 818 6.62 -18.53 -2.43
N VAL A 819 7.34 -17.41 -2.61
CA VAL A 819 8.77 -17.40 -2.96
C VAL A 819 9.63 -17.85 -1.77
N PHE A 820 9.33 -17.35 -0.57
CA PHE A 820 10.06 -17.65 0.66
C PHE A 820 9.34 -18.72 1.51
N TYR A 821 8.81 -19.76 0.86
CA TYR A 821 7.94 -20.76 1.49
C TYR A 821 8.65 -21.66 2.52
N ASP A 822 9.97 -21.75 2.45
CA ASP A 822 10.86 -22.51 3.32
C ASP A 822 11.33 -21.71 4.55
N GLN A 823 11.03 -20.41 4.60
CA GLN A 823 11.37 -19.48 5.68
C GLN A 823 10.17 -19.25 6.62
N PRO A 824 10.34 -18.59 7.78
CA PRO A 824 9.22 -18.19 8.65
C PRO A 824 8.19 -17.29 7.94
N LYS A 825 6.94 -17.35 8.39
CA LYS A 825 5.78 -16.67 7.80
C LYS A 825 6.08 -15.19 7.58
N VAL A 826 5.78 -14.67 6.39
CA VAL A 826 5.99 -13.24 6.09
C VAL A 826 4.94 -12.39 6.79
N SER A 827 5.37 -11.31 7.44
CA SER A 827 4.46 -10.34 8.06
C SER A 827 3.80 -9.46 7.00
N ARG A 828 2.52 -9.14 7.21
CA ARG A 828 1.75 -8.20 6.39
C ARG A 828 1.87 -6.75 6.84
N ASP A 829 2.43 -6.53 8.04
CA ASP A 829 2.45 -5.24 8.69
C ASP A 829 3.05 -4.18 7.78
N LYS A 830 2.48 -2.98 7.84
CA LYS A 830 3.01 -1.82 7.14
C LYS A 830 3.48 -0.78 8.14
N ILE A 831 4.52 -0.07 7.75
CA ILE A 831 5.10 1.03 8.49
C ILE A 831 5.31 2.21 7.54
N MET A 832 5.16 3.42 8.06
CA MET A 832 5.46 4.62 7.30
C MET A 832 6.98 4.78 7.23
N ARG A 833 7.54 4.74 6.02
CA ARG A 833 8.97 5.01 5.78
C ARG A 833 9.13 6.24 4.92
N GLY A 834 10.09 7.08 5.28
CA GLY A 834 10.51 8.19 4.44
C GLY A 834 11.32 7.67 3.25
N ARG A 835 10.85 7.92 2.03
CA ARG A 835 11.58 7.61 0.79
C ARG A 835 12.03 8.90 0.13
N ASP A 836 13.29 8.97 -0.23
CA ASP A 836 13.83 10.06 -1.04
C ASP A 836 13.51 9.83 -2.52
N TYR A 837 13.15 10.90 -3.22
CA TYR A 837 13.02 10.89 -4.68
C TYR A 837 14.38 10.83 -5.38
N GLY A 838 15.48 11.10 -4.68
CA GLY A 838 16.83 11.05 -5.26
C GLY A 838 17.04 12.16 -6.30
N MET A 839 16.54 13.35 -6.01
CA MET A 839 16.53 14.51 -6.93
C MET A 839 17.91 14.72 -7.57
N ALA A 840 17.94 14.82 -8.90
CA ALA A 840 19.19 14.94 -9.67
C ALA A 840 20.00 16.22 -9.38
N LYS A 841 19.35 17.27 -8.83
CA LYS A 841 19.96 18.55 -8.44
C LYS A 841 19.52 18.91 -7.02
N HIS A 842 20.49 19.25 -6.17
CA HIS A 842 20.38 19.47 -4.71
C HIS A 842 19.00 19.92 -4.19
N ASN A 843 18.30 18.99 -3.52
CA ASN A 843 17.30 19.18 -2.47
C ASN A 843 16.62 17.81 -2.27
N GLN A 844 17.19 16.95 -1.42
CA GLN A 844 16.55 15.68 -1.07
C GLN A 844 15.17 15.97 -0.49
N ARG A 845 14.13 15.38 -1.07
CA ARG A 845 12.77 15.50 -0.57
C ARG A 845 12.32 14.12 -0.14
N ILE A 846 12.13 13.97 1.15
CA ILE A 846 11.63 12.73 1.75
C ILE A 846 10.11 12.78 1.75
N TYR A 847 9.47 11.72 1.26
CA TYR A 847 8.03 11.53 1.32
C TYR A 847 7.69 10.25 2.05
N GLY A 848 6.73 10.32 2.97
CA GLY A 848 6.26 9.17 3.73
C GLY A 848 5.43 8.24 2.85
N LEU A 849 5.90 6.99 2.70
CA LEU A 849 5.16 5.92 2.04
C LEU A 849 4.89 4.79 3.03
N TRP A 850 3.70 4.21 2.93
CA TRP A 850 3.37 2.97 3.63
C TRP A 850 4.05 1.80 2.93
N GLU A 851 5.05 1.22 3.60
CA GLU A 851 5.80 0.08 3.10
C GLU A 851 5.60 -1.12 4.00
N HIS A 852 5.77 -2.31 3.43
CA HIS A 852 5.77 -3.53 4.23
C HIS A 852 6.98 -3.54 5.18
N LYS A 853 6.69 -3.89 6.45
CA LYS A 853 7.69 -4.04 7.51
C LYS A 853 8.64 -5.19 7.16
N ASP A 854 8.08 -6.32 6.72
CA ASP A 854 8.84 -7.47 6.24
C ASP A 854 9.53 -7.13 4.91
N GLU A 855 10.85 -7.31 4.90
CA GLU A 855 11.71 -6.91 3.77
C GLU A 855 11.43 -7.73 2.51
N ARG A 856 11.02 -9.00 2.69
CA ARG A 856 10.68 -9.91 1.59
C ARG A 856 9.45 -9.43 0.84
N VAL A 857 8.41 -9.03 1.58
CA VAL A 857 7.17 -8.47 1.00
C VAL A 857 7.45 -7.11 0.36
N ARG A 858 8.33 -6.31 0.99
CA ARG A 858 8.76 -5.02 0.44
C ARG A 858 9.50 -5.19 -0.89
N ALA A 859 10.43 -6.14 -0.97
CA ALA A 859 11.17 -6.45 -2.21
C ALA A 859 10.22 -6.86 -3.35
N ILE A 860 9.27 -7.76 -3.09
CA ILE A 860 8.24 -8.13 -4.07
C ILE A 860 7.37 -6.92 -4.47
N SER A 861 6.99 -6.07 -3.52
CA SER A 861 6.20 -4.87 -3.82
C SER A 861 6.98 -3.88 -4.70
N GLN A 862 8.27 -3.68 -4.43
CA GLN A 862 9.14 -2.78 -5.20
C GLN A 862 9.42 -3.35 -6.59
N TRP A 863 9.70 -4.65 -6.68
CA TRP A 863 9.82 -5.40 -7.94
C TRP A 863 8.57 -5.24 -8.81
N ALA A 864 7.38 -5.45 -8.26
CA ALA A 864 6.16 -5.40 -9.07
C ALA A 864 5.78 -3.98 -9.50
N GLN A 865 6.17 -2.96 -8.72
CA GLN A 865 5.71 -1.59 -8.91
C GLN A 865 6.78 -0.64 -9.45
N GLU A 866 7.84 -0.41 -8.68
CA GLU A 866 8.83 0.62 -8.99
C GLU A 866 9.61 0.22 -10.24
N GLN A 867 9.97 -1.07 -10.34
CA GLN A 867 10.71 -1.60 -11.47
C GLN A 867 9.88 -1.62 -12.75
N GLU A 868 8.58 -1.90 -12.66
CA GLU A 868 7.71 -1.86 -13.83
C GLU A 868 7.55 -0.44 -14.39
N ILE A 869 7.47 0.57 -13.51
CA ILE A 869 7.43 1.99 -13.94
C ILE A 869 8.78 2.39 -14.55
N MET A 870 9.90 1.98 -13.94
CA MET A 870 11.24 2.20 -14.48
C MET A 870 11.36 1.59 -15.88
N GLN A 871 11.08 0.30 -16.03
CA GLN A 871 11.15 -0.42 -17.31
C GLN A 871 10.29 0.21 -18.41
N ALA A 872 9.10 0.69 -18.07
CA ALA A 872 8.23 1.44 -18.97
C ALA A 872 8.85 2.78 -19.39
N GLY A 873 9.43 3.52 -18.44
CA GLY A 873 10.10 4.80 -18.68
C GLY A 873 11.27 4.72 -19.66
N TYR A 874 11.98 3.60 -19.68
CA TYR A 874 13.12 3.41 -20.58
C TYR A 874 12.74 2.98 -22.00
N ARG A 875 11.45 2.80 -22.31
CA ARG A 875 11.01 2.42 -23.66
C ARG A 875 11.21 3.53 -24.70
N ILE A 876 11.29 4.79 -24.26
CA ILE A 876 11.66 5.93 -25.12
C ILE A 876 13.17 6.14 -25.27
N ARG A 877 13.99 5.18 -24.80
CA ARG A 877 15.48 5.20 -24.87
C ARG A 877 16.14 6.48 -24.31
N PRO A 878 15.83 6.88 -23.05
CA PRO A 878 16.34 8.12 -22.45
C PRO A 878 17.86 8.14 -22.19
N LEU A 879 18.57 7.03 -22.40
CA LEU A 879 20.04 7.00 -22.32
C LEU A 879 20.70 7.47 -23.62
N GLN A 880 20.02 7.31 -24.75
CA GLN A 880 20.57 7.58 -26.09
C GLN A 880 20.22 8.98 -26.56
N HIS A 881 18.99 9.43 -26.26
CA HIS A 881 18.44 10.68 -26.76
C HIS A 881 17.92 11.54 -25.60
N PRO A 882 17.94 12.88 -25.74
CA PRO A 882 17.27 13.78 -24.80
C PRO A 882 15.76 13.55 -24.87
N LYS A 883 15.15 13.16 -23.75
CA LYS A 883 13.71 12.85 -23.68
C LYS A 883 13.04 13.52 -22.49
N LYS A 884 11.70 13.55 -22.48
CA LYS A 884 10.91 14.10 -21.36
C LYS A 884 10.01 13.02 -20.76
N ILE A 885 10.12 12.77 -19.46
CA ILE A 885 9.35 11.73 -18.77
C ILE A 885 8.53 12.36 -17.65
N PHE A 886 7.21 12.13 -17.69
CA PHE A 886 6.27 12.54 -16.65
C PHE A 886 5.82 11.34 -15.84
N ILE A 887 6.22 11.28 -14.57
CA ILE A 887 5.81 10.23 -13.63
C ILE A 887 4.61 10.73 -12.85
N LEU A 888 3.42 10.24 -13.21
CA LEU A 888 2.16 10.60 -12.57
C LEU A 888 1.83 9.62 -11.43
N THR A 889 2.73 9.54 -10.45
CA THR A 889 2.52 8.85 -9.17
C THR A 889 3.47 9.43 -8.12
N ASN A 890 3.11 9.36 -6.84
CA ASN A 890 3.92 9.86 -5.71
C ASN A 890 4.95 8.83 -5.19
N ILE A 891 5.27 7.81 -5.98
CA ILE A 891 6.19 6.74 -5.59
C ILE A 891 7.54 7.01 -6.24
N PRO A 892 8.62 7.21 -5.47
CA PRO A 892 9.97 7.30 -6.01
C PRO A 892 10.30 6.10 -6.88
N VAL A 893 10.89 6.36 -8.05
CA VAL A 893 11.28 5.32 -9.00
C VAL A 893 12.81 5.33 -9.12
N PRO A 894 13.51 4.41 -8.44
CA PRO A 894 14.94 4.24 -8.62
C PRO A 894 15.29 4.09 -10.11
N GLY A 895 16.33 4.78 -10.57
CA GLY A 895 16.72 4.80 -11.99
C GLY A 895 16.01 5.86 -12.85
N LEU A 896 14.95 6.53 -12.35
CA LEU A 896 14.36 7.72 -12.99
C LEU A 896 14.25 8.87 -11.98
N PRO A 897 15.38 9.38 -11.44
CA PRO A 897 15.36 10.45 -10.46
C PRO A 897 14.76 11.74 -11.08
N PRO A 898 13.74 12.35 -10.44
CA PRO A 898 13.15 13.58 -10.96
C PRO A 898 14.10 14.77 -10.87
N GLU A 899 14.09 15.60 -11.90
CA GLU A 899 14.67 16.94 -11.87
C GLU A 899 13.69 17.94 -11.24
N LYS A 900 12.39 17.71 -11.44
CA LYS A 900 11.32 18.60 -11.00
C LYS A 900 10.19 17.83 -10.35
N LEU A 901 9.80 18.28 -9.17
CA LEU A 901 8.62 17.78 -8.46
C LEU A 901 7.46 18.76 -8.61
N LEU A 902 6.32 18.24 -9.07
CA LEU A 902 5.08 18.99 -9.23
C LEU A 902 4.00 18.47 -8.27
N LYS A 903 2.94 19.26 -8.15
CA LYS A 903 1.68 18.82 -7.56
C LYS A 903 0.64 18.80 -8.67
N LEU A 904 -0.13 17.71 -8.76
CA LEU A 904 -1.34 17.68 -9.55
C LEU A 904 -2.37 18.57 -8.83
N THR A 905 -2.51 19.81 -9.27
CA THR A 905 -3.41 20.80 -8.64
C THR A 905 -4.73 20.88 -9.42
N LYS A 906 -5.79 21.35 -8.77
CA LYS A 906 -7.02 21.71 -9.50
C LYS A 906 -6.66 22.74 -10.56
N ASN A 907 -7.11 22.53 -11.79
CA ASN A 907 -7.07 23.54 -12.83
C ASN A 907 -8.15 24.62 -12.60
N GLU A 908 -8.27 25.14 -11.37
CA GLU A 908 -9.02 26.37 -11.08
C GLU A 908 -8.51 27.53 -11.93
N THR A 909 -7.26 27.45 -12.41
CA THR A 909 -6.61 28.41 -13.28
C THR A 909 -7.13 28.33 -14.72
N PHE A 910 -7.22 27.13 -15.33
CA PHE A 910 -7.56 26.96 -16.74
C PHE A 910 -9.07 27.15 -17.03
N GLU A 911 -9.96 26.58 -16.22
CA GLU A 911 -11.41 26.79 -16.38
C GLU A 911 -11.82 28.25 -16.11
N ARG A 912 -11.23 28.90 -15.11
CA ARG A 912 -11.43 30.34 -14.89
C ARG A 912 -10.82 31.17 -16.01
N TYR A 913 -9.67 30.76 -16.55
CA TYR A 913 -8.99 31.42 -17.65
C TYR A 913 -9.83 31.36 -18.93
N GLN A 914 -10.36 30.19 -19.28
CA GLN A 914 -11.20 29.98 -20.46
C GLN A 914 -12.52 30.78 -20.35
N LYS A 915 -13.21 30.71 -19.18
CA LYS A 915 -14.40 31.54 -18.90
C LYS A 915 -14.13 33.04 -18.93
N THR A 916 -12.93 33.47 -18.52
CA THR A 916 -12.56 34.90 -18.52
C THR A 916 -12.25 35.37 -19.94
N VAL A 917 -11.60 34.55 -20.76
CA VAL A 917 -11.33 34.85 -22.16
C VAL A 917 -12.64 34.91 -22.96
N GLU A 918 -13.52 33.92 -22.81
CA GLU A 918 -14.84 33.90 -23.46
C GLU A 918 -15.68 35.12 -23.08
N LYS A 919 -15.71 35.47 -21.79
CA LYS A 919 -16.48 36.63 -21.29
C LYS A 919 -15.88 37.98 -21.70
N LEU A 920 -14.55 38.10 -21.77
CA LEU A 920 -13.90 39.32 -22.27
C LEU A 920 -14.12 39.52 -23.77
N ILE A 921 -14.18 38.42 -24.54
CA ILE A 921 -14.50 38.47 -25.97
C ILE A 921 -15.99 38.81 -26.18
N SER A 922 -16.90 38.24 -25.39
CA SER A 922 -18.35 38.48 -25.55
C SER A 922 -18.81 39.88 -25.09
N GLU A 923 -18.08 40.52 -24.17
CA GLU A 923 -18.47 41.82 -23.59
C GLU A 923 -17.70 43.03 -24.17
N GLU A 924 -16.82 42.83 -25.17
CA GLU A 924 -15.98 43.87 -25.81
C GLU A 924 -15.17 44.80 -24.86
N LYS A 925 -14.90 44.35 -23.63
CA LYS A 925 -14.23 45.16 -22.60
C LYS A 925 -12.71 45.22 -22.78
N ASP A 926 -12.13 46.38 -22.47
CA ASP A 926 -10.67 46.55 -22.44
C ASP A 926 -10.00 45.64 -21.42
N VAL A 927 -8.96 44.94 -21.88
CA VAL A 927 -8.22 43.94 -21.08
C VAL A 927 -7.16 44.65 -20.22
N ASN A 928 -7.56 45.02 -18.99
CA ASN A 928 -6.68 45.62 -18.00
C ASN A 928 -6.74 44.83 -16.67
N ASN A 929 -5.81 45.12 -15.75
CA ASN A 929 -5.70 44.38 -14.50
C ASN A 929 -7.02 44.42 -13.71
N HIS A 930 -7.76 45.52 -13.81
CA HIS A 930 -8.99 45.74 -13.08
C HIS A 930 -10.16 44.93 -13.68
N SER A 931 -10.32 44.91 -15.00
CA SER A 931 -11.36 44.12 -15.67
C SER A 931 -11.14 42.61 -15.49
N VAL A 932 -9.90 42.13 -15.61
CA VAL A 932 -9.54 40.72 -15.36
C VAL A 932 -9.81 40.33 -13.90
N SER A 933 -9.45 41.19 -12.94
CA SER A 933 -9.70 40.97 -11.52
C SER A 933 -11.18 40.94 -11.16
N LYS A 934 -11.98 41.84 -11.73
CA LYS A 934 -13.42 41.96 -11.49
C LYS A 934 -14.18 40.74 -12.01
N ILE A 935 -13.84 40.24 -13.19
CA ILE A 935 -14.47 39.05 -13.79
C ILE A 935 -14.15 37.79 -12.97
N LEU A 936 -12.92 37.68 -12.49
CA LEU A 936 -12.44 36.50 -11.77
C LEU A 936 -12.79 36.51 -10.27
N GLY A 937 -13.25 37.64 -9.73
CA GLY A 937 -13.46 37.82 -8.29
C GLY A 937 -12.16 37.72 -7.49
N ILE A 938 -11.06 38.26 -8.02
CA ILE A 938 -9.71 38.21 -7.42
C ILE A 938 -9.11 39.60 -7.25
N THR A 939 -8.05 39.72 -6.45
CA THR A 939 -7.40 41.02 -6.20
C THR A 939 -6.72 41.59 -7.46
N PRO A 940 -6.58 42.93 -7.61
CA PRO A 940 -5.88 43.58 -8.74
C PRO A 940 -4.47 43.07 -8.99
N ARG A 941 -3.73 42.73 -7.91
CA ARG A 941 -2.37 42.18 -7.97
C ARG A 941 -2.36 40.77 -8.55
N GLN A 942 -3.38 39.95 -8.24
CA GLN A 942 -3.56 38.63 -8.84
C GLN A 942 -3.99 38.77 -10.30
N GLY A 943 -4.91 39.68 -10.63
CA GLY A 943 -5.36 39.94 -12.01
C GLY A 943 -4.23 40.32 -12.97
N ARG A 944 -3.22 41.08 -12.50
CA ARG A 944 -2.01 41.39 -13.27
C ARG A 944 -1.25 40.14 -13.73
N LYS A 945 -1.16 39.10 -12.88
CA LYS A 945 -0.51 37.82 -13.25
C LYS A 945 -1.28 37.07 -14.33
N TYR A 946 -2.62 37.15 -14.32
CA TYR A 946 -3.46 36.51 -15.34
C TYR A 946 -3.46 37.28 -16.66
N LYS A 947 -3.49 38.61 -16.61
CA LYS A 947 -3.36 39.47 -17.81
C LYS A 947 -2.09 39.16 -18.60
N ASN A 948 -0.97 39.00 -17.91
CA ASN A 948 0.33 38.72 -18.54
C ASN A 948 0.43 37.31 -19.17
N ARG A 949 -0.57 36.43 -18.97
CA ARG A 949 -0.64 35.09 -19.56
C ARG A 949 -1.59 35.00 -20.76
N LEU A 950 -2.31 36.07 -21.08
CA LEU A 950 -3.19 36.13 -22.25
C LEU A 950 -2.34 36.17 -23.53
N PRO A 951 -2.60 35.32 -24.55
CA PRO A 951 -1.81 35.29 -25.77
C PRO A 951 -1.89 36.62 -26.51
N VAL A 952 -0.73 37.15 -26.91
CA VAL A 952 -0.57 38.41 -27.65
C VAL A 952 -1.38 38.41 -28.97
N ALA A 953 -1.69 37.23 -29.52
CA ALA A 953 -2.46 37.06 -30.75
C ALA A 953 -3.90 37.63 -30.69
N LEU A 954 -4.56 37.63 -29.53
CA LEU A 954 -5.89 38.24 -29.36
C LEU A 954 -5.86 39.78 -29.47
N PHE A 955 -4.69 40.40 -29.30
CA PHE A 955 -4.51 41.85 -29.36
C PHE A 955 -4.30 42.38 -30.78
N ARG A 956 -4.13 41.52 -31.79
CA ARG A 956 -3.91 41.95 -33.19
C ARG A 956 -5.19 42.20 -33.99
N LYS A 957 -6.37 41.74 -33.54
CA LYS A 957 -7.63 41.97 -34.28
C LYS A 957 -8.21 43.39 -34.14
N ARG A 958 -7.72 44.22 -33.20
CA ARG A 958 -8.19 45.61 -33.02
C ARG A 958 -7.41 46.67 -33.82
N LYS A 959 -6.34 46.31 -34.53
CA LYS A 959 -5.59 47.28 -35.36
C LYS A 959 -5.92 47.25 -36.87
N ASN A 960 -6.70 46.27 -37.34
CA ASN A 960 -7.04 46.14 -38.76
C ASN A 960 -8.49 46.52 -39.11
N SER A 961 -9.27 47.05 -38.16
CA SER A 961 -10.65 47.51 -38.39
C SER A 961 -10.85 49.01 -38.21
N ALA A 962 -9.75 49.78 -38.19
CA ALA A 962 -9.77 51.25 -38.18
C ALA A 962 -9.22 51.85 -39.50
N SER A 963 -9.12 51.03 -40.56
CA SER A 963 -8.70 51.45 -41.91
C SER A 963 -9.42 50.66 -43.01
N ALA A 964 -10.75 50.60 -42.93
CA ALA A 964 -11.63 50.19 -44.02
C ALA A 964 -12.93 50.99 -43.94
#